data_AF-A0A848U6V9-F1
#
_entry.id   AF-A0A848U6V9-F1
#
_cell.length_a   1.000
_cell.length_b   1.000
_cell.length_c   1.000
_cell.angle_alpha   90.00
_cell.angle_beta   90.00
_cell.angle_gamma   90.00
#
_symmetry.space_group_name_H-M   'P 1'
#
loop_
_entity.id
_entity.type
_entity.pdbx_description
1 polymer ?
#
loop_
_entity_poly.entity_id
_entity_poly.type
_entity_poly.pdbx_seq_one_letter_code
_entity_poly.pdbx_strand_id
1 'polypeptide(L)'
;MNAFPDTLRTALSFNLSGKLMSNRTCIVLLLASILAVGCRGSDDTDIIEPQFPLTDDPDAFGAFLNPLPGVPRDGVAEGDIDNVQDFPEAYYNTIDPDSTRDTFFKWRLANGFINADGSEAACEPGSCRQTHVKFRDTKDLGYGRNMFMRWNTVTNDIAVYVENFQVDAVPGVPYGPLNFEALVNDDRRWNFGVNAIEFSAYPQTGASDRKFTKFYNFAGDGIRANDVSGTQQHFVDLDNRGDKPMPSACIICHGGHGRTLVYQGADGRKKLAPTLVGGIAGDVQAHLQTIEFDTLQFANEPGFTRADNEAGVQLINEAILFSYEYRQSEFQGDGDWSADLAIATLRGRYAQDPGNPANRYDENFVPAGWSSNQDLYRTIMGPNCLVCHALRGMRTNTSVAFPSLNEFRNYDERVDHLVYEQGKMPLGLLNYSNFWDSDDKDPATMASALNLADRIGADQKAIRPGAPAAVISAPPVATGLDASGASLPIAITGSGSAFARDDGQQWSVSPAESAVVESAGPSGDAILRVTEARTYELTLTVQGIHGGSDSTTQEIDVRSATDSDAPLPGDAIRFFGTGGINELLVANCTSCHSPGGGFSSLPIHYTACNSDEFNGNEFVYRSVLARVNFASPMDSLFLRKPSNGSTDPVNRVASQISGYHAGSLVLTDDADYSRILSWILNGAPAGSIPPASNIDPAAPSCT
;
A
#
# COMPACT_ATOMS: atom_id res chain seq x y z
N MET A 1 60.31 -33.50 1.11
CA MET A 1 61.43 -33.75 0.16
C MET A 1 61.46 -32.60 -0.84
N ASN A 2 62.62 -32.33 -1.46
CA ASN A 2 62.82 -31.44 -2.62
C ASN A 2 62.47 -29.93 -2.46
N ALA A 3 63.31 -29.23 -1.69
CA ALA A 3 64.11 -28.05 -2.10
C ALA A 3 63.80 -27.40 -3.49
N PHE A 4 63.46 -26.08 -3.56
CA PHE A 4 64.34 -24.89 -3.79
C PHE A 4 64.77 -24.65 -5.27
N PRO A 5 65.25 -23.45 -5.68
CA PRO A 5 65.29 -22.12 -5.02
C PRO A 5 64.52 -21.06 -5.87
N ASP A 6 64.75 -19.72 -5.98
CA ASP A 6 65.62 -18.61 -5.47
C ASP A 6 64.88 -17.28 -5.86
N THR A 7 65.25 -16.02 -5.55
CA THR A 7 65.66 -15.22 -4.36
C THR A 7 65.71 -13.71 -4.74
N LEU A 8 65.64 -12.79 -3.75
CA LEU A 8 66.14 -11.38 -3.75
C LEU A 8 65.40 -10.35 -4.65
N ARG A 9 65.25 -9.04 -4.30
CA ARG A 9 65.97 -8.16 -3.34
C ARG A 9 65.09 -7.01 -2.77
N THR A 10 65.36 -6.63 -1.51
CA THR A 10 65.37 -5.28 -0.87
C THR A 10 64.56 -4.14 -1.54
N ALA A 11 63.50 -3.52 -0.98
CA ALA A 11 63.24 -2.89 0.35
C ALA A 11 63.80 -1.44 0.55
N LEU A 12 62.89 -0.50 0.91
CA LEU A 12 62.97 0.58 1.94
C LEU A 12 64.37 1.19 2.29
N SER A 13 64.58 2.50 2.46
CA SER A 13 63.66 3.64 2.76
C SER A 13 64.39 4.99 3.00
N PHE A 14 63.64 6.07 3.30
CA PHE A 14 64.04 7.40 3.84
C PHE A 14 65.00 8.30 3.00
N ASN A 15 64.98 9.66 3.07
CA ASN A 15 63.91 10.66 3.30
C ASN A 15 64.41 12.10 3.00
N LEU A 16 63.48 13.06 2.90
CA LEU A 16 63.61 14.50 3.23
C LEU A 16 64.53 15.48 2.44
N SER A 17 63.91 16.63 2.14
CA SER A 17 64.47 18.01 2.08
C SER A 17 64.95 18.59 0.74
N GLY A 18 64.49 19.82 0.42
CA GLY A 18 64.99 20.62 -0.70
C GLY A 18 63.97 21.60 -1.32
N LYS A 19 63.69 22.75 -0.66
CA LYS A 19 62.91 23.86 -1.26
C LYS A 19 63.77 24.66 -2.27
N LEU A 20 63.17 25.19 -3.36
CA LEU A 20 62.96 26.64 -3.59
C LEU A 20 62.44 26.96 -5.01
N MET A 21 61.43 27.86 -5.11
CA MET A 21 61.20 28.87 -6.18
C MET A 21 60.91 28.39 -7.65
N SER A 22 60.20 29.13 -8.52
CA SER A 22 59.36 30.36 -8.39
C SER A 22 58.55 30.61 -9.68
N ASN A 23 57.35 31.21 -9.58
CA ASN A 23 56.62 31.95 -10.65
C ASN A 23 56.15 31.16 -11.92
N ARG A 24 55.08 31.54 -12.65
CA ARG A 24 53.92 32.44 -12.42
C ARG A 24 52.84 32.20 -13.50
N THR A 25 51.56 32.30 -13.11
CA THR A 25 50.40 32.64 -13.97
C THR A 25 49.95 31.57 -15.01
N CYS A 26 48.68 31.65 -15.43
CA CYS A 26 48.01 30.86 -16.48
C CYS A 26 47.84 29.35 -16.23
N ILE A 27 46.81 28.98 -15.45
CA ILE A 27 45.60 28.32 -15.97
C ILE A 27 44.50 28.40 -14.88
N VAL A 28 43.41 29.09 -15.22
CA VAL A 28 42.13 29.16 -14.51
C VAL A 28 41.06 29.11 -15.61
N LEU A 29 39.84 28.65 -15.30
CA LEU A 29 38.70 28.48 -16.24
C LEU A 29 38.70 27.20 -17.13
N LEU A 30 38.96 26.00 -16.57
CA LEU A 30 38.48 24.75 -17.21
C LEU A 30 38.29 23.52 -16.28
N LEU A 31 38.20 23.70 -14.95
CA LEU A 31 38.22 22.59 -13.99
C LEU A 31 37.30 22.84 -12.78
N ALA A 32 36.09 23.33 -13.04
CA ALA A 32 35.09 23.71 -12.01
C ALA A 32 33.64 23.36 -12.40
N SER A 33 33.44 22.42 -13.33
CA SER A 33 32.13 22.15 -13.95
C SER A 33 31.91 20.67 -14.33
N ILE A 34 32.65 19.74 -13.70
CA ILE A 34 32.45 18.28 -13.84
C ILE A 34 32.65 17.60 -12.47
N LEU A 35 31.88 18.05 -11.46
CA LEU A 35 31.69 17.37 -10.16
C LEU A 35 30.24 17.61 -9.69
N ALA A 36 29.29 17.09 -10.46
CA ALA A 36 27.86 17.10 -10.16
C ALA A 36 27.19 15.79 -10.62
N VAL A 37 27.93 14.68 -10.52
CA VAL A 37 27.38 13.32 -10.62
C VAL A 37 27.39 12.76 -9.21
N GLY A 38 26.24 12.77 -8.54
CA GLY A 38 26.08 12.12 -7.25
C GLY A 38 26.05 10.61 -7.45
N CYS A 39 27.06 9.90 -6.95
CA CYS A 39 27.02 8.45 -6.89
C CYS A 39 25.93 8.04 -5.89
N ARG A 40 24.76 7.64 -6.39
CA ARG A 40 23.68 7.06 -5.59
C ARG A 40 24.06 5.61 -5.25
N GLY A 41 24.70 5.41 -4.10
CA GLY A 41 25.11 4.10 -3.61
C GLY A 41 25.92 4.21 -2.31
N SER A 42 25.76 3.22 -1.43
CA SER A 42 26.64 3.00 -0.27
C SER A 42 27.41 1.71 -0.53
N ASP A 43 28.72 1.82 -0.76
CA ASP A 43 29.57 0.71 -1.23
C ASP A 43 29.95 -0.31 -0.12
N ASP A 44 29.37 -0.20 1.09
CA ASP A 44 29.68 -1.07 2.24
C ASP A 44 28.96 -2.44 2.15
N THR A 45 29.42 -3.29 1.23
CA THR A 45 28.95 -4.67 1.05
C THR A 45 29.60 -5.64 2.06
N ASP A 46 29.19 -5.60 3.34
CA ASP A 46 29.52 -6.66 4.32
C ASP A 46 28.59 -6.61 5.57
N ILE A 47 27.35 -7.12 5.44
CA ILE A 47 26.40 -7.21 6.58
C ILE A 47 25.70 -8.58 6.59
N ILE A 48 25.84 -9.32 7.69
CA ILE A 48 25.29 -10.69 7.87
C ILE A 48 24.04 -10.67 8.79
N GLU A 49 23.27 -9.58 8.73
CA GLU A 49 22.00 -9.41 9.45
C GLU A 49 21.00 -8.68 8.52
N PRO A 50 19.74 -9.15 8.36
CA PRO A 50 18.73 -8.51 7.53
C PRO A 50 18.53 -7.01 7.84
N GLN A 51 19.04 -6.15 6.95
CA GLN A 51 18.89 -4.70 7.09
C GLN A 51 17.51 -4.27 6.55
N PHE A 52 16.51 -4.43 7.41
CA PHE A 52 15.18 -3.85 7.18
C PHE A 52 15.27 -2.32 7.19
N PRO A 53 14.45 -1.60 6.39
CA PRO A 53 14.28 -0.18 6.54
C PRO A 53 13.83 0.16 7.97
N LEU A 54 14.61 1.01 8.63
CA LEU A 54 14.22 1.76 9.81
C LEU A 54 13.62 3.07 9.32
N THR A 55 12.39 3.00 8.84
CA THR A 55 11.55 4.16 8.57
C THR A 55 10.86 4.58 9.85
N ASP A 56 10.88 5.87 10.18
CA ASP A 56 10.14 6.43 11.32
C ASP A 56 8.61 6.33 11.11
N ASP A 57 8.19 6.15 9.85
CA ASP A 57 6.88 5.62 9.45
C ASP A 57 6.91 4.07 9.43
N PRO A 58 6.31 3.37 10.42
CA PRO A 58 6.24 1.90 10.40
C PRO A 58 5.29 1.37 9.32
N ASP A 59 4.36 2.20 8.84
CA ASP A 59 3.38 1.91 7.80
C ASP A 59 3.86 2.39 6.41
N ALA A 60 5.16 2.67 6.22
CA ALA A 60 5.72 3.10 4.93
C ALA A 60 5.40 2.12 3.78
N PHE A 61 5.31 0.82 4.09
CA PHE A 61 4.87 -0.25 3.19
C PHE A 61 3.36 -0.14 2.86
N GLY A 62 2.54 0.31 3.81
CA GLY A 62 1.14 0.63 3.59
C GLY A 62 0.91 1.95 2.84
N ALA A 63 1.75 2.97 3.04
CA ALA A 63 1.50 4.38 2.69
C ALA A 63 0.99 4.64 1.25
N PHE A 64 1.42 3.86 0.26
CA PHE A 64 0.94 3.99 -1.13
C PHE A 64 -0.54 3.62 -1.32
N LEU A 65 -1.06 2.67 -0.55
CA LEU A 65 -2.42 2.14 -0.71
C LEU A 65 -3.50 3.04 -0.09
N ASN A 66 -3.10 4.11 0.61
CA ASN A 66 -3.93 4.89 1.53
C ASN A 66 -4.80 3.98 2.45
N PRO A 67 -4.19 3.02 3.18
CA PRO A 67 -4.90 2.04 4.00
C PRO A 67 -5.54 2.68 5.24
N LEU A 68 -5.12 3.91 5.55
CA LEU A 68 -5.64 4.81 6.56
C LEU A 68 -6.42 5.93 5.83
N PRO A 69 -7.76 5.93 5.86
CA PRO A 69 -8.55 7.00 5.23
C PRO A 69 -8.28 8.35 5.92
N GLY A 70 -7.87 9.35 5.15
CA GLY A 70 -7.15 10.53 5.64
C GLY A 70 -7.80 11.26 6.83
N VAL A 71 -7.09 11.27 7.96
CA VAL A 71 -7.35 12.16 9.11
C VAL A 71 -6.87 13.57 8.75
N PRO A 72 -7.67 14.64 8.94
CA PRO A 72 -7.20 16.02 8.74
C PRO A 72 -5.99 16.35 9.61
N ARG A 73 -5.11 17.24 9.13
CA ARG A 73 -3.95 17.71 9.90
C ARG A 73 -4.36 18.45 11.18
N ASP A 74 -3.50 18.40 12.20
CA ASP A 74 -3.70 19.10 13.49
C ASP A 74 -4.15 20.56 13.32
N GLY A 75 -5.20 20.94 14.03
CA GLY A 75 -5.77 22.29 14.00
C GLY A 75 -6.81 22.53 12.89
N VAL A 76 -7.02 21.59 11.97
CA VAL A 76 -8.25 21.54 11.15
C VAL A 76 -9.43 21.15 12.05
N ALA A 77 -10.62 21.70 11.78
CA ALA A 77 -11.83 21.30 12.49
C ALA A 77 -12.20 19.85 12.14
N GLU A 78 -12.03 18.95 13.11
CA GLU A 78 -12.35 17.52 13.00
C GLU A 78 -13.85 17.28 12.81
N GLY A 79 -14.20 16.27 12.00
CA GLY A 79 -15.58 15.92 11.65
C GLY A 79 -16.21 14.85 12.54
N ASP A 80 -15.98 14.92 13.85
CA ASP A 80 -16.45 14.02 14.92
C ASP A 80 -16.16 12.50 14.76
N ILE A 81 -15.51 12.08 13.67
CA ILE A 81 -15.22 10.68 13.31
C ILE A 81 -13.81 10.64 12.70
N ASP A 82 -12.88 10.03 13.43
CA ASP A 82 -11.57 9.65 12.93
C ASP A 82 -11.73 8.36 12.12
N ASN A 83 -11.71 8.46 10.79
CA ASN A 83 -11.91 7.29 9.92
C ASN A 83 -10.81 6.20 10.07
N VAL A 84 -9.68 6.48 10.75
CA VAL A 84 -8.63 5.50 11.07
C VAL A 84 -8.94 4.78 12.37
N GLN A 85 -9.10 5.53 13.46
CA GLN A 85 -9.34 4.96 14.79
C GLN A 85 -10.72 4.29 14.88
N ASP A 86 -11.69 4.79 14.13
CA ASP A 86 -13.05 4.26 14.10
C ASP A 86 -13.22 3.09 13.12
N PHE A 87 -12.29 2.87 12.18
CA PHE A 87 -12.42 1.84 11.14
C PHE A 87 -12.66 0.43 11.71
N PRO A 88 -11.92 -0.05 12.74
CA PRO A 88 -12.08 -1.41 13.22
C PRO A 88 -13.45 -1.64 13.89
N GLU A 89 -13.90 -0.67 14.69
CA GLU A 89 -15.23 -0.72 15.31
C GLU A 89 -16.32 -0.68 14.24
N ALA A 90 -16.21 0.24 13.28
CA ALA A 90 -17.14 0.36 12.16
C ALA A 90 -17.19 -0.90 11.29
N TYR A 91 -16.04 -1.53 11.02
CA TYR A 91 -15.92 -2.74 10.23
C TYR A 91 -16.64 -3.90 10.93
N TYR A 92 -16.27 -4.21 12.18
CA TYR A 92 -16.88 -5.30 12.92
C TYR A 92 -18.37 -5.06 13.22
N ASN A 93 -18.77 -3.82 13.52
CA ASN A 93 -20.18 -3.47 13.69
C ASN A 93 -21.02 -3.70 12.42
N THR A 94 -20.41 -3.60 11.24
CA THR A 94 -21.06 -3.84 9.95
C THR A 94 -21.03 -5.32 9.53
N ILE A 95 -19.92 -6.05 9.75
CA ILE A 95 -19.81 -7.46 9.33
C ILE A 95 -20.33 -8.48 10.36
N ASP A 96 -20.48 -8.08 11.62
CA ASP A 96 -21.10 -8.86 12.71
C ASP A 96 -21.98 -7.99 13.63
N PRO A 97 -23.13 -7.48 13.11
CA PRO A 97 -23.98 -6.55 13.84
C PRO A 97 -24.59 -7.15 15.13
N ASP A 98 -24.81 -8.47 15.15
CA ASP A 98 -25.40 -9.21 16.27
C ASP A 98 -24.36 -9.75 17.28
N SER A 99 -23.07 -9.41 17.13
CA SER A 99 -21.97 -9.88 18.00
C SER A 99 -21.92 -11.41 18.14
N THR A 100 -22.09 -12.12 17.03
CA THR A 100 -22.04 -13.59 16.93
C THR A 100 -20.62 -14.14 16.70
N ARG A 101 -19.63 -13.26 16.54
CA ARG A 101 -18.25 -13.53 16.13
C ARG A 101 -17.22 -12.62 16.84
N ASP A 102 -17.66 -11.82 17.81
CA ASP A 102 -16.84 -10.96 18.71
C ASP A 102 -15.81 -11.71 19.59
N THR A 103 -15.81 -13.04 19.56
CA THR A 103 -14.81 -13.90 20.22
C THR A 103 -14.52 -15.13 19.37
N PHE A 104 -13.31 -15.65 19.48
CA PHE A 104 -12.85 -16.82 18.72
C PHE A 104 -13.74 -18.06 18.93
N PHE A 105 -14.23 -18.28 20.16
CA PHE A 105 -15.17 -19.36 20.47
C PHE A 105 -16.49 -19.21 19.69
N LYS A 106 -17.11 -18.02 19.77
CA LYS A 106 -18.35 -17.74 19.02
C LYS A 106 -18.13 -17.80 17.51
N TRP A 107 -17.00 -17.31 16.99
CA TRP A 107 -16.65 -17.42 15.57
C TRP A 107 -16.49 -18.88 15.12
N ARG A 108 -15.81 -19.73 15.89
CA ARG A 108 -15.69 -21.18 15.62
C ARG A 108 -17.05 -21.87 15.67
N LEU A 109 -17.94 -21.47 16.57
CA LEU A 109 -19.31 -21.98 16.69
C LEU A 109 -20.18 -21.56 15.49
N ALA A 110 -20.15 -20.27 15.11
CA ALA A 110 -20.91 -19.72 13.99
C ALA A 110 -20.48 -20.34 12.64
N ASN A 111 -19.18 -20.59 12.46
CA ASN A 111 -18.63 -21.28 11.29
C ASN A 111 -18.62 -22.81 11.42
N GLY A 112 -19.24 -23.36 12.48
CA GLY A 112 -19.50 -24.78 12.65
C GLY A 112 -18.26 -25.66 12.82
N PHE A 113 -17.13 -25.12 13.30
CA PHE A 113 -15.98 -25.93 13.74
C PHE A 113 -16.26 -26.65 15.06
N ILE A 114 -17.04 -26.03 15.95
CA ILE A 114 -17.40 -26.59 17.27
C ILE A 114 -18.91 -26.57 17.50
N ASN A 115 -19.37 -27.46 18.37
CA ASN A 115 -20.72 -27.49 18.91
C ASN A 115 -20.85 -26.49 20.09
N ALA A 116 -22.08 -26.22 20.54
CA ALA A 116 -22.35 -25.26 21.61
C ALA A 116 -21.78 -25.65 23.00
N ASP A 117 -21.33 -26.90 23.18
CA ASP A 117 -20.62 -27.37 24.38
C ASP A 117 -19.08 -27.26 24.26
N GLY A 118 -18.57 -26.76 23.13
CA GLY A 118 -17.14 -26.63 22.84
C GLY A 118 -16.48 -27.88 22.24
N SER A 119 -17.22 -28.97 22.02
CA SER A 119 -16.70 -30.15 21.32
C SER A 119 -16.56 -29.92 19.81
N GLU A 120 -15.59 -30.55 19.15
CA GLU A 120 -15.40 -30.44 17.70
C GLU A 120 -16.63 -30.97 16.92
N ALA A 121 -17.05 -30.22 15.91
CA ALA A 121 -18.27 -30.52 15.14
C ALA A 121 -17.97 -31.41 13.92
N ALA A 122 -18.75 -32.49 13.78
CA ALA A 122 -18.60 -33.46 12.69
C ALA A 122 -18.64 -32.79 11.30
N CYS A 123 -17.79 -33.25 10.39
CA CYS A 123 -17.71 -32.78 9.01
C CYS A 123 -18.19 -33.90 8.08
N GLU A 124 -19.51 -33.98 7.89
CA GLU A 124 -20.13 -35.02 7.07
C GLU A 124 -19.71 -34.87 5.60
N PRO A 125 -19.10 -35.90 4.96
CA PRO A 125 -18.51 -35.76 3.61
C PRO A 125 -19.48 -35.36 2.49
N GLY A 126 -20.79 -35.49 2.71
CA GLY A 126 -21.82 -35.05 1.76
C GLY A 126 -22.17 -33.56 1.84
N SER A 127 -21.72 -32.84 2.87
CA SER A 127 -22.06 -31.44 3.12
C SER A 127 -20.91 -30.58 3.68
N CYS A 128 -19.75 -31.18 3.96
CA CYS A 128 -18.60 -30.52 4.53
C CYS A 128 -17.30 -31.11 4.00
N ARG A 129 -16.30 -30.23 3.78
CA ARG A 129 -14.89 -30.59 3.60
C ARG A 129 -14.07 -29.79 4.61
N GLN A 130 -13.11 -30.41 5.26
CA GLN A 130 -12.22 -29.73 6.20
C GLN A 130 -10.80 -30.25 6.11
N THR A 131 -9.84 -29.43 6.52
CA THR A 131 -8.44 -29.83 6.65
C THR A 131 -7.69 -28.99 7.67
N HIS A 132 -6.55 -29.49 8.10
CA HIS A 132 -5.65 -28.91 9.07
C HIS A 132 -4.22 -29.07 8.53
N VAL A 133 -3.47 -27.97 8.44
CA VAL A 133 -2.09 -27.96 7.97
C VAL A 133 -1.19 -27.14 8.89
N LYS A 134 0.09 -27.52 8.94
CA LYS A 134 1.13 -26.95 9.80
C LYS A 134 2.39 -26.69 8.99
N PHE A 135 2.86 -25.44 9.01
CA PHE A 135 4.04 -25.00 8.27
C PHE A 135 4.63 -23.73 8.90
N ARG A 136 5.83 -23.33 8.45
CA ARG A 136 6.27 -21.93 8.58
C ARG A 136 6.18 -21.20 7.25
N ASP A 137 5.55 -20.05 7.29
CA ASP A 137 5.45 -19.12 6.16
C ASP A 137 6.77 -18.38 6.00
N THR A 138 7.49 -18.55 4.90
CA THR A 138 8.83 -17.92 4.73
C THR A 138 8.79 -16.57 4.00
N LYS A 139 7.59 -16.13 3.57
CA LYS A 139 7.41 -14.98 2.69
C LYS A 139 6.78 -13.78 3.39
N ASP A 140 5.79 -14.01 4.25
CA ASP A 140 5.13 -12.96 5.02
C ASP A 140 5.97 -12.58 6.27
N LEU A 141 5.52 -12.97 7.46
CA LEU A 141 6.15 -12.65 8.75
C LEU A 141 6.71 -13.90 9.45
N GLY A 142 7.13 -14.94 8.72
CA GLY A 142 7.99 -15.97 9.30
C GLY A 142 7.35 -16.89 10.35
N TYR A 143 6.05 -16.78 10.63
CA TYR A 143 5.40 -17.49 11.74
C TYR A 143 5.32 -19.00 11.51
N GLY A 144 5.27 -19.75 12.61
CA GLY A 144 4.62 -21.06 12.60
C GLY A 144 3.11 -20.85 12.49
N ARG A 145 2.48 -21.39 11.44
CA ARG A 145 1.04 -21.29 11.18
C ARG A 145 0.36 -22.63 11.53
N ASN A 146 -0.60 -22.62 12.45
CA ASN A 146 -1.52 -23.74 12.71
C ASN A 146 -2.85 -23.47 12.00
N MET A 147 -2.99 -23.88 10.74
CA MET A 147 -4.07 -23.44 9.85
C MET A 147 -5.15 -24.49 9.67
N PHE A 148 -6.40 -24.10 9.90
CA PHE A 148 -7.59 -24.95 9.78
C PHE A 148 -8.56 -24.34 8.78
N MET A 149 -9.12 -25.16 7.88
CA MET A 149 -10.19 -24.76 6.96
C MET A 149 -11.40 -25.67 7.14
N ARG A 150 -12.59 -25.08 7.08
CA ARG A 150 -13.87 -25.76 6.89
C ARG A 150 -14.65 -25.11 5.76
N TRP A 151 -15.11 -25.92 4.82
CA TRP A 151 -15.94 -25.52 3.67
C TRP A 151 -17.25 -26.29 3.73
N ASN A 152 -18.35 -25.58 3.95
CA ASN A 152 -19.70 -26.13 3.85
C ASN A 152 -20.07 -26.25 2.37
N THR A 153 -20.15 -27.47 1.83
CA THR A 153 -20.38 -27.70 0.40
C THR A 153 -21.85 -27.61 -0.02
N VAL A 154 -22.78 -27.39 0.93
CA VAL A 154 -24.21 -27.13 0.64
C VAL A 154 -24.45 -25.64 0.45
N THR A 155 -23.92 -24.80 1.34
CA THR A 155 -24.04 -23.33 1.22
C THR A 155 -22.90 -22.71 0.42
N ASN A 156 -21.79 -23.41 0.25
CA ASN A 156 -20.49 -22.92 -0.22
C ASN A 156 -19.94 -21.75 0.61
N ASP A 157 -20.14 -21.76 1.92
CA ASP A 157 -19.38 -20.89 2.84
C ASP A 157 -18.03 -21.54 3.17
N ILE A 158 -16.97 -20.72 3.17
CA ILE A 158 -15.60 -21.14 3.49
C ILE A 158 -15.12 -20.35 4.69
N ALA A 159 -14.63 -21.04 5.70
CA ALA A 159 -14.07 -20.46 6.91
C ALA A 159 -12.66 -21.01 7.14
N VAL A 160 -11.70 -20.12 7.39
CA VAL A 160 -10.30 -20.43 7.69
C VAL A 160 -9.93 -19.76 9.00
N TYR A 161 -9.18 -20.43 9.87
CA TYR A 161 -8.47 -19.75 10.95
C TYR A 161 -7.03 -20.27 11.08
N VAL A 162 -6.15 -19.42 11.59
CA VAL A 162 -4.71 -19.66 11.68
C VAL A 162 -4.23 -19.15 13.03
N GLU A 163 -3.74 -20.07 13.88
CA GLU A 163 -3.01 -19.68 15.10
C GLU A 163 -1.55 -19.39 14.72
N ASN A 164 -1.00 -18.27 15.18
CA ASN A 164 0.30 -17.76 14.73
C ASN A 164 1.33 -17.77 15.86
N PHE A 165 2.41 -18.52 15.65
CA PHE A 165 3.51 -18.69 16.59
C PHE A 165 4.68 -17.79 16.22
N GLN A 166 5.04 -16.85 17.10
CA GLN A 166 6.20 -15.98 16.99
C GLN A 166 7.06 -16.02 18.25
N VAL A 167 8.35 -16.30 18.08
CA VAL A 167 9.37 -16.25 19.14
C VAL A 167 10.18 -14.96 18.98
N ASP A 168 10.22 -14.14 20.02
CA ASP A 168 11.02 -12.91 20.11
C ASP A 168 11.97 -12.91 21.33
N ALA A 169 12.08 -14.05 22.03
CA ALA A 169 12.99 -14.26 23.17
C ALA A 169 14.48 -14.00 22.88
N VAL A 170 14.85 -13.88 21.61
CA VAL A 170 16.20 -13.58 21.13
C VAL A 170 16.16 -12.25 20.37
N PRO A 171 16.62 -11.14 21.00
CA PRO A 171 16.72 -9.86 20.32
C PRO A 171 17.54 -9.95 19.03
N GLY A 172 17.07 -9.30 17.97
CA GLY A 172 17.71 -9.33 16.64
C GLY A 172 17.38 -10.55 15.78
N VAL A 173 16.69 -11.58 16.30
CA VAL A 173 16.31 -12.77 15.50
C VAL A 173 14.78 -13.00 15.46
N PRO A 174 13.95 -11.97 15.17
CA PRO A 174 12.53 -12.18 14.95
C PRO A 174 12.30 -12.95 13.63
N TYR A 175 11.11 -13.56 13.49
CA TYR A 175 10.64 -14.16 12.23
C TYR A 175 11.45 -15.37 11.70
N GLY A 176 12.45 -15.84 12.44
CA GLY A 176 13.31 -16.98 12.08
C GLY A 176 12.68 -18.37 12.33
N PRO A 177 13.44 -19.47 12.10
CA PRO A 177 12.96 -20.85 12.26
C PRO A 177 12.43 -21.22 13.66
N LEU A 178 12.81 -20.48 14.72
CA LEU A 178 12.31 -20.68 16.09
C LEU A 178 10.77 -20.59 16.16
N ASN A 179 10.15 -19.76 15.33
CA ASN A 179 8.69 -19.67 15.18
C ASN A 179 8.06 -21.02 14.81
N PHE A 180 8.77 -21.82 14.01
CA PHE A 180 8.33 -23.15 13.60
C PHE A 180 8.61 -24.19 14.68
N GLU A 181 9.75 -24.10 15.37
CA GLU A 181 10.04 -24.95 16.54
C GLU A 181 8.98 -24.78 17.64
N ALA A 182 8.51 -23.56 17.88
CA ALA A 182 7.41 -23.30 18.81
C ALA A 182 6.11 -24.01 18.39
N LEU A 183 5.74 -23.97 17.11
CA LEU A 183 4.59 -24.69 16.57
C LEU A 183 4.77 -26.23 16.63
N VAL A 184 5.97 -26.74 16.34
CA VAL A 184 6.29 -28.18 16.38
C VAL A 184 6.16 -28.75 17.80
N ASN A 185 6.55 -27.97 18.81
CA ASN A 185 6.44 -28.34 20.22
C ASN A 185 5.08 -27.94 20.88
N ASP A 186 4.15 -27.33 20.13
CA ASP A 186 2.91 -26.72 20.63
C ASP A 186 3.13 -25.78 21.82
N ASP A 187 4.20 -24.97 21.75
CA ASP A 187 4.58 -24.03 22.81
C ASP A 187 3.69 -22.77 22.75
N ARG A 188 2.46 -22.92 23.26
CA ARG A 188 1.39 -21.90 23.29
C ARG A 188 1.83 -20.55 23.85
N ARG A 189 2.93 -20.49 24.63
CA ARG A 189 3.56 -19.23 25.08
C ARG A 189 3.88 -18.26 23.93
N TRP A 190 4.05 -18.78 22.71
CA TRP A 190 4.39 -18.01 21.51
C TRP A 190 3.23 -17.80 20.54
N ASN A 191 2.03 -18.36 20.82
CA ASN A 191 0.83 -18.10 20.03
C ASN A 191 0.28 -16.72 20.37
N PHE A 192 0.64 -15.70 19.59
CA PHE A 192 0.32 -14.31 19.91
C PHE A 192 -1.08 -13.88 19.45
N GLY A 193 -1.59 -14.49 18.37
CA GLY A 193 -2.85 -14.09 17.75
C GLY A 193 -3.39 -15.11 16.76
N VAL A 194 -4.70 -15.14 16.61
CA VAL A 194 -5.43 -16.00 15.67
C VAL A 194 -6.07 -15.14 14.59
N ASN A 195 -5.55 -15.21 13.36
CA ASN A 195 -6.24 -14.62 12.21
C ASN A 195 -7.35 -15.57 11.77
N ALA A 196 -8.52 -15.05 11.39
CA ALA A 196 -9.60 -15.83 10.82
C ALA A 196 -10.25 -15.12 9.64
N ILE A 197 -10.60 -15.89 8.60
CA ILE A 197 -11.18 -15.39 7.35
C ILE A 197 -12.47 -16.15 7.07
N GLU A 198 -13.53 -15.42 6.72
CA GLU A 198 -14.83 -15.99 6.37
C GLU A 198 -15.29 -15.48 5.01
N PHE A 199 -15.60 -16.40 4.09
CA PHE A 199 -16.21 -16.12 2.80
C PHE A 199 -17.66 -16.60 2.82
N SER A 200 -18.58 -15.65 3.06
CA SER A 200 -19.99 -15.92 3.35
C SER A 200 -20.89 -14.75 2.95
N ALA A 201 -22.21 -14.99 2.89
CA ALA A 201 -23.21 -13.94 2.67
C ALA A 201 -23.60 -13.17 3.96
N TYR A 202 -23.32 -13.72 5.15
CA TYR A 202 -23.56 -13.08 6.45
C TYR A 202 -23.01 -11.64 6.48
N PRO A 203 -23.63 -10.66 7.19
CA PRO A 203 -24.86 -10.75 7.96
C PRO A 203 -26.15 -10.82 7.12
N GLN A 204 -26.03 -10.81 5.79
CA GLN A 204 -27.16 -11.02 4.89
C GLN A 204 -27.57 -12.50 4.91
N THR A 205 -28.88 -12.78 4.90
CA THR A 205 -29.44 -14.13 5.13
C THR A 205 -30.43 -14.59 4.07
N GLY A 206 -30.65 -13.80 3.02
CA GLY A 206 -31.44 -14.16 1.84
C GLY A 206 -30.69 -15.16 0.94
N ALA A 207 -31.44 -16.05 0.28
CA ALA A 207 -30.85 -17.05 -0.62
C ALA A 207 -30.24 -16.47 -1.92
N SER A 208 -30.39 -15.16 -2.14
CA SER A 208 -29.82 -14.36 -3.24
C SER A 208 -28.57 -13.57 -2.84
N ASP A 209 -28.21 -13.57 -1.57
CA ASP A 209 -27.29 -12.58 -1.03
C ASP A 209 -25.83 -12.99 -1.30
N ARG A 210 -25.02 -12.03 -1.73
CA ARG A 210 -23.72 -12.32 -2.36
C ARG A 210 -22.62 -12.49 -1.33
N LYS A 211 -21.78 -13.51 -1.51
CA LYS A 211 -20.66 -13.81 -0.61
C LYS A 211 -19.51 -12.84 -0.79
N PHE A 212 -18.91 -12.43 0.32
CA PHE A 212 -17.69 -11.62 0.36
C PHE A 212 -16.77 -12.04 1.51
N THR A 213 -15.49 -11.72 1.36
CA THR A 213 -14.42 -12.11 2.29
C THR A 213 -14.35 -11.15 3.48
N LYS A 214 -14.31 -11.71 4.69
CA LYS A 214 -14.29 -11.00 5.97
C LYS A 214 -13.06 -11.38 6.77
N PHE A 215 -12.51 -10.45 7.54
CA PHE A 215 -11.28 -10.64 8.32
C PHE A 215 -11.55 -10.40 9.80
N TYR A 216 -11.29 -11.41 10.62
CA TYR A 216 -11.37 -11.32 12.07
C TYR A 216 -9.97 -11.58 12.63
N ASN A 217 -9.60 -10.89 13.70
CA ASN A 217 -8.42 -11.24 14.48
C ASN A 217 -8.79 -11.39 15.95
N PHE A 218 -8.23 -12.40 16.60
CA PHE A 218 -8.45 -12.70 18.02
C PHE A 218 -7.12 -12.82 18.76
N ALA A 219 -7.10 -12.37 20.02
CA ALA A 219 -5.92 -12.51 20.86
C ALA A 219 -5.55 -13.98 21.09
N GLY A 220 -4.25 -14.30 21.07
CA GLY A 220 -3.74 -15.64 21.36
C GLY A 220 -3.70 -15.98 22.86
N ASP A 221 -3.16 -17.14 23.20
CA ASP A 221 -2.94 -17.61 24.57
C ASP A 221 -1.48 -17.45 25.06
N GLY A 222 -0.61 -16.87 24.22
CA GLY A 222 0.80 -16.63 24.48
C GLY A 222 1.13 -15.27 25.13
N ILE A 223 2.40 -15.06 25.44
CA ILE A 223 2.90 -13.89 26.19
C ILE A 223 2.89 -12.58 25.39
N ARG A 224 2.67 -12.66 24.07
CA ARG A 224 2.54 -11.55 23.12
C ARG A 224 1.07 -11.18 22.80
N ALA A 225 0.08 -11.82 23.44
CA ALA A 225 -1.32 -11.46 23.20
C ALA A 225 -1.64 -10.09 23.83
N ASN A 226 -2.06 -9.11 23.01
CA ASN A 226 -2.37 -7.75 23.50
C ASN A 226 -3.62 -7.72 24.41
N ASP A 227 -4.52 -8.71 24.30
CA ASP A 227 -5.77 -8.82 25.05
C ASP A 227 -5.96 -10.21 25.68
N VAL A 228 -7.12 -10.42 26.33
CA VAL A 228 -7.51 -11.73 26.88
C VAL A 228 -7.74 -12.74 25.75
N SER A 229 -7.05 -13.88 25.80
CA SER A 229 -7.15 -14.96 24.82
C SER A 229 -8.57 -15.19 24.27
N GLY A 230 -8.71 -15.03 22.95
CA GLY A 230 -9.95 -15.24 22.21
C GLY A 230 -10.86 -14.00 22.10
N THR A 231 -10.55 -12.84 22.67
CA THR A 231 -11.29 -11.59 22.37
C THR A 231 -10.94 -11.07 20.97
N GLN A 232 -11.92 -10.50 20.27
CA GLN A 232 -11.71 -9.79 19.01
C GLN A 232 -10.79 -8.59 19.21
N GLN A 233 -9.85 -8.39 18.29
CA GLN A 233 -8.87 -7.31 18.34
C GLN A 233 -9.14 -6.28 17.24
N HIS A 234 -9.17 -5.01 17.62
CA HIS A 234 -9.38 -3.86 16.73
C HIS A 234 -8.06 -3.37 16.11
N PHE A 235 -6.95 -3.56 16.83
CA PHE A 235 -5.60 -3.22 16.39
C PHE A 235 -4.67 -4.41 16.59
N VAL A 236 -3.64 -4.52 15.76
CA VAL A 236 -2.68 -5.63 15.78
C VAL A 236 -1.26 -5.16 15.48
N ASP A 237 -0.30 -5.53 16.33
CA ASP A 237 1.13 -5.45 16.02
C ASP A 237 1.69 -6.82 15.62
N LEU A 238 1.63 -7.09 14.31
CA LEU A 238 2.07 -8.35 13.70
C LEU A 238 3.60 -8.37 13.49
N ASP A 239 4.15 -7.23 13.06
CA ASP A 239 5.51 -7.05 12.58
C ASP A 239 6.46 -6.40 13.61
N ASN A 240 5.99 -6.25 14.85
CA ASN A 240 6.70 -5.61 15.97
C ASN A 240 7.09 -4.17 15.65
N ARG A 241 6.20 -3.45 14.96
CA ARG A 241 6.35 -2.09 14.44
C ARG A 241 5.17 -1.19 14.84
N GLY A 242 4.42 -1.57 15.88
CA GLY A 242 3.27 -0.81 16.36
C GLY A 242 1.93 -1.22 15.74
N ASP A 243 0.87 -0.88 16.46
CA ASP A 243 -0.51 -1.30 16.25
C ASP A 243 -1.12 -0.78 14.94
N LYS A 244 -1.57 -1.73 14.09
CA LYS A 244 -2.21 -1.45 12.80
C LYS A 244 -3.72 -1.75 12.89
N PRO A 245 -4.61 -0.89 12.38
CA PRO A 245 -6.05 -1.09 12.49
C PRO A 245 -6.52 -2.30 11.66
N MET A 246 -7.49 -3.03 12.19
CA MET A 246 -8.20 -4.09 11.47
C MET A 246 -9.31 -3.49 10.58
N PRO A 247 -9.55 -4.03 9.37
CA PRO A 247 -8.85 -5.13 8.72
C PRO A 247 -7.68 -4.66 7.83
N SER A 248 -7.25 -3.40 7.92
CA SER A 248 -6.20 -2.81 7.06
C SER A 248 -4.91 -3.63 7.06
N ALA A 249 -4.50 -4.15 8.23
CA ALA A 249 -3.36 -5.07 8.39
C ALA A 249 -3.46 -6.37 7.57
N CYS A 250 -4.66 -6.83 7.21
CA CYS A 250 -4.86 -8.02 6.38
C CYS A 250 -5.09 -7.69 4.90
N ILE A 251 -5.94 -6.69 4.60
CA ILE A 251 -6.37 -6.38 3.23
C ILE A 251 -5.26 -5.78 2.35
N ILE A 252 -4.14 -5.35 2.95
CA ILE A 252 -2.90 -5.00 2.26
C ILE A 252 -2.38 -6.17 1.40
N CYS A 253 -2.29 -7.37 1.96
CA CYS A 253 -1.91 -8.59 1.25
C CYS A 253 -3.09 -9.23 0.51
N HIS A 254 -4.29 -9.17 1.10
CA HIS A 254 -5.52 -9.78 0.58
C HIS A 254 -6.28 -8.95 -0.48
N GLY A 255 -5.62 -8.00 -1.15
CA GLY A 255 -6.17 -7.29 -2.32
C GLY A 255 -7.13 -6.12 -2.06
N GLY A 256 -7.66 -5.98 -0.85
CA GLY A 256 -8.76 -5.04 -0.53
C GLY A 256 -8.38 -3.59 -0.28
N HIS A 257 -9.41 -2.76 -0.07
CA HIS A 257 -9.36 -1.30 -0.11
C HIS A 257 -9.90 -0.65 1.18
N GLY A 258 -9.01 -0.23 2.09
CA GLY A 258 -9.35 0.43 3.37
C GLY A 258 -9.95 1.85 3.25
N ARG A 259 -10.10 2.39 2.03
CA ARG A 259 -10.66 3.72 1.72
C ARG A 259 -12.19 3.84 1.85
N THR A 260 -12.78 3.03 2.74
CA THR A 260 -14.24 2.92 2.92
C THR A 260 -14.72 3.92 3.97
N LEU A 261 -15.91 4.49 3.80
CA LEU A 261 -16.42 5.51 4.70
C LEU A 261 -16.88 4.92 6.05
N VAL A 262 -16.42 5.51 7.16
CA VAL A 262 -17.06 5.39 8.47
C VAL A 262 -18.17 6.45 8.63
N TYR A 263 -19.35 6.01 9.07
CA TYR A 263 -20.46 6.87 9.49
C TYR A 263 -21.08 6.36 10.80
N GLN A 264 -21.86 7.18 11.49
CA GLN A 264 -22.68 6.74 12.63
C GLN A 264 -24.09 6.40 12.14
N GLY A 265 -24.55 5.18 12.41
CA GLY A 265 -25.89 4.72 12.07
C GLY A 265 -26.98 5.27 13.00
N ALA A 266 -28.24 5.07 12.64
CA ALA A 266 -29.41 5.49 13.41
C ALA A 266 -29.57 4.74 14.76
N ASP A 267 -28.83 3.65 14.94
CA ASP A 267 -28.67 2.91 16.21
C ASP A 267 -27.54 3.48 17.10
N GLY A 268 -26.82 4.51 16.64
CA GLY A 268 -25.70 5.14 17.31
C GLY A 268 -24.37 4.40 17.18
N ARG A 269 -24.31 3.23 16.51
CA ARG A 269 -23.07 2.49 16.26
C ARG A 269 -22.33 3.09 15.07
N LYS A 270 -21.00 3.07 15.11
CA LYS A 270 -20.18 3.33 13.91
C LYS A 270 -20.35 2.17 12.93
N LYS A 271 -20.42 2.45 11.64
CA LYS A 271 -20.65 1.49 10.55
C LYS A 271 -19.81 1.87 9.35
N LEU A 272 -19.47 0.90 8.52
CA LEU A 272 -18.92 1.14 7.18
C LEU A 272 -20.01 1.20 6.11
N ALA A 273 -19.80 2.08 5.14
CA ALA A 273 -20.56 2.07 3.89
C ALA A 273 -20.03 0.98 2.93
N PRO A 274 -20.64 0.79 1.75
CA PRO A 274 -20.06 0.00 0.66
C PRO A 274 -18.78 0.62 0.06
N THR A 275 -17.80 -0.22 -0.29
CA THR A 275 -16.55 0.20 -0.97
C THR A 275 -16.76 0.61 -2.44
N LEU A 276 -17.75 0.01 -3.10
CA LEU A 276 -18.31 0.45 -4.37
C LEU A 276 -19.72 0.98 -4.13
N VAL A 277 -20.14 2.03 -4.82
CA VAL A 277 -21.53 2.53 -4.70
C VAL A 277 -22.50 1.46 -5.21
N GLY A 278 -23.52 1.11 -4.43
CA GLY A 278 -24.41 -0.03 -4.69
C GLY A 278 -23.80 -1.42 -4.41
N GLY A 279 -22.60 -1.47 -3.81
CA GLY A 279 -21.97 -2.68 -3.30
C GLY A 279 -22.54 -3.13 -1.94
N ILE A 280 -21.80 -4.02 -1.25
CA ILE A 280 -22.17 -4.53 0.07
C ILE A 280 -21.42 -3.73 1.15
N ALA A 281 -22.13 -3.30 2.19
CA ALA A 281 -21.52 -2.63 3.34
C ALA A 281 -20.52 -3.58 4.03
N GLY A 282 -19.29 -3.11 4.28
CA GLY A 282 -18.21 -3.92 4.85
C GLY A 282 -17.51 -4.86 3.85
N ASP A 283 -17.95 -4.98 2.60
CA ASP A 283 -17.17 -5.64 1.55
C ASP A 283 -16.04 -4.72 1.06
N VAL A 284 -14.92 -4.79 1.75
CA VAL A 284 -13.66 -4.08 1.47
C VAL A 284 -12.93 -4.57 0.20
N GLN A 285 -13.62 -5.28 -0.71
CA GLN A 285 -13.07 -5.87 -1.96
C GLN A 285 -11.81 -6.71 -1.74
N ALA A 286 -11.75 -7.43 -0.61
CA ALA A 286 -10.66 -8.34 -0.30
C ALA A 286 -11.00 -9.79 -0.72
N HIS A 287 -9.96 -10.60 -0.88
CA HIS A 287 -10.00 -11.97 -1.40
C HIS A 287 -9.22 -12.92 -0.49
N LEU A 288 -9.55 -14.22 -0.50
CA LEU A 288 -8.63 -15.22 0.04
C LEU A 288 -7.32 -15.20 -0.78
N GLN A 289 -6.21 -15.65 -0.20
CA GLN A 289 -4.91 -15.65 -0.87
C GLN A 289 -4.45 -17.07 -1.17
N THR A 290 -4.03 -17.32 -2.41
CA THR A 290 -3.41 -18.58 -2.85
C THR A 290 -2.23 -18.94 -1.95
N ILE A 291 -2.25 -20.14 -1.37
CA ILE A 291 -1.12 -20.65 -0.59
C ILE A 291 -0.04 -21.15 -1.55
N GLU A 292 1.11 -20.49 -1.56
CA GLU A 292 2.23 -20.81 -2.43
C GLU A 292 3.07 -21.93 -1.79
N PHE A 293 2.81 -23.18 -2.18
CA PHE A 293 3.34 -24.36 -1.50
C PHE A 293 4.88 -24.49 -1.54
N ASP A 294 5.53 -23.80 -2.48
CA ASP A 294 6.97 -23.65 -2.62
C ASP A 294 7.59 -22.65 -1.62
N THR A 295 6.80 -21.72 -1.06
CA THR A 295 7.26 -20.73 -0.06
C THR A 295 7.01 -21.19 1.38
N LEU A 296 6.73 -22.48 1.59
CA LEU A 296 6.43 -23.04 2.91
C LEU A 296 7.58 -23.90 3.44
N GLN A 297 7.95 -23.69 4.70
CA GLN A 297 8.90 -24.52 5.43
C GLN A 297 8.17 -25.64 6.19
N PHE A 298 8.75 -26.85 6.11
CA PHE A 298 8.25 -28.09 6.71
C PHE A 298 9.33 -28.74 7.59
N ALA A 299 8.94 -29.58 8.54
CA ALA A 299 9.84 -30.32 9.43
C ALA A 299 9.83 -31.82 9.08
N ASN A 300 10.88 -32.54 9.48
CA ASN A 300 10.94 -34.00 9.34
C ASN A 300 10.27 -34.71 10.53
N GLU A 301 9.10 -34.22 10.94
CA GLU A 301 8.32 -34.73 12.08
C GLU A 301 6.89 -35.08 11.61
N PRO A 302 6.25 -36.14 12.15
CA PRO A 302 4.93 -36.59 11.70
C PRO A 302 3.84 -35.50 11.80
N GLY A 303 3.16 -35.22 10.69
CA GLY A 303 2.16 -34.15 10.60
C GLY A 303 2.73 -32.78 10.24
N PHE A 304 4.07 -32.64 10.17
CA PHE A 304 4.77 -31.41 9.82
C PHE A 304 5.58 -31.54 8.53
N THR A 305 5.58 -32.71 7.86
CA THR A 305 6.31 -32.90 6.60
C THR A 305 5.58 -32.24 5.41
N ARG A 306 6.32 -31.96 4.32
CA ARG A 306 5.74 -31.50 3.04
C ARG A 306 4.66 -32.49 2.55
N ALA A 307 4.88 -33.79 2.74
CA ALA A 307 3.97 -34.85 2.29
C ALA A 307 2.67 -34.93 3.13
N ASP A 308 2.73 -34.74 4.44
CA ASP A 308 1.55 -34.72 5.31
C ASP A 308 0.61 -33.54 4.96
N ASN A 309 1.20 -32.42 4.54
CA ASN A 309 0.51 -31.15 4.38
C ASN A 309 0.08 -30.83 2.93
N GLU A 310 0.70 -31.43 1.90
CA GLU A 310 0.42 -31.13 0.49
C GLU A 310 -1.05 -31.23 0.11
N ALA A 311 -1.70 -32.34 0.50
CA ALA A 311 -3.12 -32.57 0.19
C ALA A 311 -4.06 -31.59 0.93
N GLY A 312 -3.65 -31.11 2.11
CA GLY A 312 -4.39 -30.08 2.83
C GLY A 312 -4.24 -28.70 2.19
N VAL A 313 -3.02 -28.32 1.82
CA VAL A 313 -2.76 -27.06 1.09
C VAL A 313 -3.47 -27.06 -0.28
N GLN A 314 -3.47 -28.19 -0.99
CA GLN A 314 -4.24 -28.36 -2.23
C GLN A 314 -5.74 -28.16 -2.03
N LEU A 315 -6.34 -28.75 -0.98
CA LEU A 315 -7.76 -28.58 -0.67
C LEU A 315 -8.10 -27.13 -0.28
N ILE A 316 -7.21 -26.43 0.42
CA ILE A 316 -7.39 -25.00 0.71
C ILE A 316 -7.32 -24.18 -0.58
N ASN A 317 -6.35 -24.46 -1.44
CA ASN A 317 -6.22 -23.84 -2.77
C ASN A 317 -7.42 -24.12 -3.70
N GLU A 318 -8.08 -25.27 -3.59
CA GLU A 318 -9.34 -25.55 -4.30
C GLU A 318 -10.50 -24.67 -3.80
N ALA A 319 -10.65 -24.51 -2.48
CA ALA A 319 -11.66 -23.62 -1.90
C ALA A 319 -11.39 -22.13 -2.23
N ILE A 320 -10.13 -21.73 -2.24
CA ILE A 320 -9.69 -20.40 -2.70
C ILE A 320 -10.10 -20.18 -4.16
N LEU A 321 -9.83 -21.15 -5.05
CA LEU A 321 -10.24 -21.07 -6.45
C LEU A 321 -11.75 -20.90 -6.60
N PHE A 322 -12.56 -21.67 -5.86
CA PHE A 322 -14.00 -21.51 -5.82
C PHE A 322 -14.41 -20.08 -5.44
N SER A 323 -13.75 -19.47 -4.44
CA SER A 323 -14.05 -18.09 -4.02
C SER A 323 -13.74 -17.06 -5.12
N TYR A 324 -12.69 -17.29 -5.93
CA TYR A 324 -12.35 -16.45 -7.08
C TYR A 324 -13.39 -16.59 -8.21
N GLU A 325 -13.77 -17.82 -8.54
CA GLU A 325 -14.73 -18.13 -9.61
C GLU A 325 -16.13 -17.58 -9.28
N TYR A 326 -16.57 -17.72 -8.02
CA TYR A 326 -17.78 -17.07 -7.52
C TYR A 326 -17.70 -15.53 -7.60
N ARG A 327 -16.56 -14.94 -7.26
CA ARG A 327 -16.40 -13.47 -7.39
C ARG A 327 -16.49 -13.04 -8.84
N GLN A 328 -15.88 -13.79 -9.77
CA GLN A 328 -15.92 -13.52 -11.21
C GLN A 328 -17.34 -13.59 -11.80
N SER A 329 -18.22 -14.44 -11.25
CA SER A 329 -19.62 -14.58 -11.69
C SER A 329 -20.59 -13.59 -11.04
N GLU A 330 -20.50 -13.36 -9.73
CA GLU A 330 -21.50 -12.54 -8.99
C GLU A 330 -21.13 -11.05 -8.89
N PHE A 331 -19.91 -10.66 -9.30
CA PHE A 331 -19.40 -9.30 -9.28
C PHE A 331 -18.87 -8.93 -10.68
N GLN A 332 -19.77 -8.32 -11.47
CA GLN A 332 -19.55 -8.05 -12.89
C GLN A 332 -19.41 -6.56 -13.25
N GLY A 333 -19.54 -5.65 -12.28
CA GLY A 333 -19.50 -4.21 -12.51
C GLY A 333 -18.09 -3.68 -12.73
N ASP A 334 -17.99 -2.49 -13.30
CA ASP A 334 -16.75 -1.91 -13.81
C ASP A 334 -15.63 -1.71 -12.77
N GLY A 335 -15.99 -1.50 -11.50
CA GLY A 335 -15.06 -1.39 -10.36
C GLY A 335 -14.85 -2.68 -9.57
N ASP A 336 -15.48 -3.80 -9.95
CA ASP A 336 -15.23 -5.10 -9.33
C ASP A 336 -13.85 -5.66 -9.72
N TRP A 337 -13.29 -6.55 -8.89
CA TRP A 337 -11.98 -7.18 -9.13
C TRP A 337 -11.98 -8.07 -10.39
N SER A 338 -10.85 -8.09 -11.12
CA SER A 338 -10.64 -9.02 -12.22
C SER A 338 -9.87 -10.25 -11.74
N ALA A 339 -10.61 -11.35 -11.53
CA ALA A 339 -10.08 -12.61 -11.03
C ALA A 339 -9.15 -13.37 -12.01
N ASP A 340 -9.09 -12.95 -13.28
CA ASP A 340 -8.56 -13.72 -14.41
C ASP A 340 -7.12 -14.22 -14.19
N LEU A 341 -6.22 -13.36 -13.68
CA LEU A 341 -4.82 -13.76 -13.45
C LEU A 341 -4.68 -14.69 -12.24
N ALA A 342 -5.44 -14.47 -11.17
CA ALA A 342 -5.42 -15.32 -9.99
C ALA A 342 -5.97 -16.72 -10.30
N ILE A 343 -7.10 -16.81 -11.02
CA ILE A 343 -7.69 -18.05 -11.53
C ILE A 343 -6.70 -18.77 -12.46
N ALA A 344 -6.12 -18.07 -13.45
CA ALA A 344 -5.18 -18.67 -14.40
C ALA A 344 -3.90 -19.19 -13.73
N THR A 345 -3.38 -18.48 -12.73
CA THR A 345 -2.19 -18.89 -11.96
C THR A 345 -2.49 -20.09 -11.06
N LEU A 346 -3.61 -20.05 -10.33
CA LEU A 346 -4.01 -21.09 -9.39
C LEU A 346 -4.36 -22.40 -10.10
N ARG A 347 -5.16 -22.34 -11.17
CA ARG A 347 -5.40 -23.49 -12.06
C ARG A 347 -4.10 -23.97 -12.71
N GLY A 348 -3.26 -23.03 -13.18
CA GLY A 348 -1.94 -23.32 -13.77
C GLY A 348 -1.06 -24.21 -12.91
N ARG A 349 -0.88 -23.82 -11.64
CA ARG A 349 -0.09 -24.53 -10.63
C ARG A 349 -0.62 -25.93 -10.27
N TYR A 350 -1.84 -26.31 -10.65
CA TYR A 350 -2.40 -27.64 -10.42
C TYR A 350 -2.90 -28.30 -11.72
N ALA A 351 -2.16 -28.14 -12.83
CA ALA A 351 -2.46 -28.78 -14.12
C ALA A 351 -3.92 -28.57 -14.61
N GLN A 352 -4.45 -27.36 -14.37
CA GLN A 352 -5.82 -26.88 -14.60
C GLN A 352 -6.92 -27.36 -13.63
N ASP A 353 -6.62 -28.23 -12.67
CA ASP A 353 -7.61 -28.78 -11.73
C ASP A 353 -7.00 -29.06 -10.33
N PRO A 354 -7.14 -28.14 -9.36
CA PRO A 354 -6.71 -28.40 -7.97
C PRO A 354 -7.60 -29.40 -7.22
N GLY A 355 -8.80 -29.71 -7.71
CA GLY A 355 -9.70 -30.69 -7.09
C GLY A 355 -9.30 -32.15 -7.33
N ASN A 356 -8.40 -32.40 -8.28
CA ASN A 356 -7.84 -33.73 -8.57
C ASN A 356 -6.56 -34.01 -7.72
N PRO A 357 -6.58 -34.94 -6.74
CA PRO A 357 -5.43 -35.23 -5.88
C PRO A 357 -4.21 -35.87 -6.57
N ALA A 358 -4.30 -36.19 -7.86
CA ALA A 358 -3.16 -36.60 -8.67
C ALA A 358 -2.32 -35.39 -9.16
N ASN A 359 -2.93 -34.21 -9.27
CA ASN A 359 -2.26 -32.99 -9.72
C ASN A 359 -1.45 -32.39 -8.57
N ARG A 360 -0.12 -32.46 -8.66
CA ARG A 360 0.81 -31.83 -7.71
C ARG A 360 0.98 -30.34 -8.03
N TYR A 361 1.48 -29.59 -7.05
CA TYR A 361 1.77 -28.17 -7.20
C TYR A 361 3.00 -27.95 -8.10
N ASP A 362 2.85 -27.22 -9.20
CA ASP A 362 3.92 -26.82 -10.12
C ASP A 362 4.53 -25.47 -9.71
N GLU A 363 5.60 -25.53 -8.92
CA GLU A 363 6.44 -24.39 -8.54
C GLU A 363 7.11 -23.68 -9.74
N ASN A 364 7.17 -24.31 -10.92
CA ASN A 364 7.75 -23.75 -12.14
C ASN A 364 6.71 -23.14 -13.10
N PHE A 365 5.42 -23.14 -12.75
CA PHE A 365 4.35 -22.62 -13.61
C PHE A 365 4.52 -21.13 -13.91
N VAL A 366 4.38 -20.75 -15.19
CA VAL A 366 4.42 -19.36 -15.66
C VAL A 366 3.15 -19.02 -16.46
N PRO A 367 2.39 -17.97 -16.09
CA PRO A 367 1.24 -17.49 -16.85
C PRO A 367 1.60 -17.13 -18.30
N ALA A 368 0.65 -17.30 -19.22
CA ALA A 368 0.91 -17.15 -20.66
C ALA A 368 1.52 -15.79 -21.05
N GLY A 369 1.12 -14.69 -20.41
CA GLY A 369 1.67 -13.35 -20.64
C GLY A 369 3.13 -13.15 -20.19
N TRP A 370 3.67 -14.08 -19.40
CA TRP A 370 5.07 -14.12 -18.96
C TRP A 370 5.92 -15.18 -19.68
N SER A 371 5.34 -15.95 -20.61
CA SER A 371 6.00 -17.06 -21.31
C SER A 371 7.27 -16.68 -22.09
N SER A 372 7.42 -15.43 -22.50
CA SER A 372 8.63 -14.88 -23.15
C SER A 372 9.69 -14.36 -22.18
N ASN A 373 9.38 -14.24 -20.88
CA ASN A 373 10.22 -13.64 -19.84
C ASN A 373 10.16 -14.50 -18.56
N GLN A 374 10.23 -15.83 -18.72
CA GLN A 374 9.97 -16.78 -17.64
C GLN A 374 10.94 -16.63 -16.47
N ASP A 375 12.19 -16.28 -16.73
CA ASP A 375 13.23 -16.22 -15.70
C ASP A 375 12.98 -15.03 -14.77
N LEU A 376 12.75 -13.83 -15.31
CA LEU A 376 12.29 -12.65 -14.55
C LEU A 376 11.00 -12.93 -13.77
N TYR A 377 10.08 -13.72 -14.32
CA TYR A 377 8.88 -14.13 -13.60
C TYR A 377 9.21 -15.07 -12.43
N ARG A 378 10.05 -16.10 -12.63
CA ARG A 378 10.39 -17.10 -11.61
C ARG A 378 11.31 -16.55 -10.51
N THR A 379 12.22 -15.63 -10.82
CA THR A 379 13.16 -15.05 -9.83
C THR A 379 12.57 -13.85 -9.10
N ILE A 380 11.82 -12.98 -9.81
CA ILE A 380 11.29 -11.72 -9.26
C ILE A 380 9.76 -11.72 -9.15
N MET A 381 9.02 -11.74 -10.25
CA MET A 381 7.62 -11.30 -10.25
C MET A 381 6.67 -12.24 -9.49
N GLY A 382 6.76 -13.54 -9.74
CA GLY A 382 6.04 -14.58 -9.02
C GLY A 382 6.37 -14.57 -7.52
N PRO A 383 7.63 -14.81 -7.12
CA PRO A 383 7.97 -14.95 -5.71
C PRO A 383 7.84 -13.66 -4.90
N ASN A 384 7.92 -12.45 -5.48
CA ASN A 384 7.90 -11.21 -4.69
C ASN A 384 6.64 -10.33 -4.88
N CYS A 385 5.99 -10.34 -6.05
CA CYS A 385 4.91 -9.39 -6.37
C CYS A 385 3.53 -10.05 -6.50
N LEU A 386 3.47 -11.20 -7.18
CA LEU A 386 2.22 -11.75 -7.71
C LEU A 386 1.18 -12.10 -6.64
N VAL A 387 1.60 -12.57 -5.47
CA VAL A 387 0.68 -13.06 -4.41
C VAL A 387 -0.24 -11.95 -3.85
N CYS A 388 0.19 -10.70 -3.94
CA CYS A 388 -0.63 -9.52 -3.63
C CYS A 388 -1.23 -8.93 -4.91
N HIS A 389 -0.42 -8.76 -5.97
CA HIS A 389 -0.84 -8.08 -7.19
C HIS A 389 -1.92 -8.83 -7.98
N ALA A 390 -1.94 -10.17 -8.02
CA ALA A 390 -3.01 -10.93 -8.65
C ALA A 390 -4.39 -10.73 -7.97
N LEU A 391 -4.39 -10.27 -6.72
CA LEU A 391 -5.59 -9.88 -5.96
C LEU A 391 -5.91 -8.37 -6.07
N ARG A 392 -5.22 -7.65 -6.96
CA ARG A 392 -5.45 -6.23 -7.31
C ARG A 392 -5.95 -6.12 -8.76
N GLY A 393 -6.47 -4.94 -9.10
CA GLY A 393 -6.95 -4.63 -10.45
C GLY A 393 -8.45 -4.84 -10.60
N MET A 394 -9.08 -4.01 -11.43
CA MET A 394 -10.53 -3.99 -11.62
C MET A 394 -10.89 -4.48 -13.03
N ARG A 395 -12.15 -4.78 -13.29
CA ARG A 395 -12.63 -5.14 -14.64
C ARG A 395 -12.37 -4.02 -15.66
N THR A 396 -12.32 -2.77 -15.22
CA THR A 396 -11.88 -1.61 -16.02
C THR A 396 -10.38 -1.55 -16.30
N ASN A 397 -9.51 -2.13 -15.47
CA ASN A 397 -8.13 -2.44 -15.86
C ASN A 397 -7.45 -3.49 -14.96
N THR A 398 -6.83 -4.47 -15.62
CA THR A 398 -6.05 -5.55 -15.03
C THR A 398 -4.55 -5.27 -14.94
N SER A 399 -4.02 -4.18 -15.53
CA SER A 399 -2.55 -3.99 -15.64
C SER A 399 -1.82 -4.02 -14.29
N VAL A 400 -2.42 -3.51 -13.21
CA VAL A 400 -1.81 -3.52 -11.85
C VAL A 400 -1.63 -4.93 -11.28
N ALA A 401 -2.31 -5.95 -11.83
CA ALA A 401 -2.07 -7.34 -11.51
C ALA A 401 -0.79 -7.90 -12.17
N PHE A 402 -0.19 -7.15 -13.09
CA PHE A 402 0.96 -7.52 -13.90
C PHE A 402 0.79 -8.85 -14.66
N PRO A 403 -0.27 -9.03 -15.49
CA PRO A 403 -0.50 -10.27 -16.23
C PRO A 403 0.53 -10.54 -17.34
N SER A 404 1.36 -9.57 -17.71
CA SER A 404 2.49 -9.71 -18.64
C SER A 404 3.59 -8.67 -18.34
N LEU A 405 4.77 -8.84 -18.94
CA LEU A 405 5.83 -7.81 -18.89
C LEU A 405 5.39 -6.48 -19.51
N ASN A 406 4.51 -6.48 -20.51
CA ASN A 406 3.99 -5.23 -21.10
C ASN A 406 3.17 -4.46 -20.07
N GLU A 407 2.28 -5.16 -19.36
CA GLU A 407 1.43 -4.56 -18.33
C GLU A 407 2.19 -4.17 -17.06
N PHE A 408 3.31 -4.83 -16.78
CA PHE A 408 4.23 -4.42 -15.73
C PHE A 408 5.01 -3.14 -16.10
N ARG A 409 5.50 -3.04 -17.35
CA ARG A 409 6.19 -1.84 -17.88
C ARG A 409 5.32 -0.58 -17.88
N ASN A 410 4.01 -0.73 -17.94
CA ASN A 410 3.07 0.39 -17.78
C ASN A 410 3.13 1.06 -16.38
N TYR A 411 3.97 0.57 -15.45
CA TYR A 411 4.24 1.14 -14.13
C TYR A 411 5.75 1.33 -13.86
N ASP A 412 6.58 1.45 -14.89
CA ASP A 412 8.05 1.59 -14.75
C ASP A 412 8.47 2.74 -13.82
N GLU A 413 8.00 3.97 -14.05
CA GLU A 413 8.23 5.12 -13.16
C GLU A 413 7.72 4.86 -11.72
N ARG A 414 6.55 4.24 -11.54
CA ARG A 414 5.98 3.95 -10.22
C ARG A 414 6.77 2.87 -9.46
N VAL A 415 7.29 1.87 -10.16
CA VAL A 415 8.15 0.83 -9.60
C VAL A 415 9.51 1.42 -9.25
N ASP A 416 10.07 2.28 -10.09
CA ASP A 416 11.31 3.01 -9.79
C ASP A 416 11.21 3.74 -8.45
N HIS A 417 10.20 4.59 -8.30
CA HIS A 417 9.98 5.34 -7.08
C HIS A 417 9.62 4.45 -5.87
N LEU A 418 8.67 3.51 -5.97
CA LEU A 418 8.26 2.73 -4.80
C LEU A 418 9.29 1.69 -4.35
N VAL A 419 10.02 1.08 -5.28
CA VAL A 419 11.00 0.02 -4.97
C VAL A 419 12.38 0.61 -4.78
N TYR A 420 12.94 1.30 -5.78
CA TYR A 420 14.36 1.68 -5.81
C TYR A 420 14.69 3.03 -5.17
N GLU A 421 13.73 3.95 -5.12
CA GLU A 421 13.92 5.26 -4.47
C GLU A 421 13.45 5.26 -3.02
N GLN A 422 12.21 4.84 -2.78
CA GLN A 422 11.53 5.01 -1.49
C GLN A 422 11.62 3.78 -0.60
N GLY A 423 11.98 2.60 -1.12
CA GLY A 423 12.05 1.35 -0.36
C GLY A 423 10.73 0.90 0.28
N LYS A 424 9.59 1.35 -0.27
CA LYS A 424 8.23 1.06 0.24
C LYS A 424 7.68 -0.26 -0.28
N MET A 425 8.35 -0.92 -1.24
CA MET A 425 7.92 -2.16 -1.89
C MET A 425 9.09 -3.16 -2.01
N PRO A 426 8.83 -4.49 -1.95
CA PRO A 426 7.53 -5.13 -1.76
C PRO A 426 7.03 -5.14 -0.29
N LEU A 427 5.74 -5.42 -0.07
CA LEU A 427 5.05 -5.08 1.19
C LEU A 427 5.16 -6.08 2.36
N GLY A 428 5.75 -7.26 2.16
CA GLY A 428 5.97 -8.24 3.24
C GLY A 428 7.39 -8.13 3.79
N LEU A 429 7.58 -8.18 5.12
CA LEU A 429 8.89 -7.90 5.73
C LEU A 429 9.99 -8.89 5.32
N LEU A 430 9.71 -10.20 5.36
CA LEU A 430 10.66 -11.21 4.86
C LEU A 430 10.79 -11.15 3.34
N ASN A 431 9.70 -10.92 2.62
CA ASN A 431 9.70 -10.75 1.18
C ASN A 431 10.57 -9.57 0.72
N TYR A 432 10.60 -8.46 1.47
CA TYR A 432 11.46 -7.30 1.23
C TYR A 432 12.94 -7.63 1.44
N SER A 433 13.29 -8.23 2.58
CA SER A 433 14.67 -8.67 2.82
C SER A 433 15.13 -9.70 1.78
N ASN A 434 14.33 -10.74 1.53
CA ASN A 434 14.63 -11.75 0.50
C ASN A 434 14.70 -11.20 -0.94
N PHE A 435 14.16 -10.01 -1.21
CA PHE A 435 14.24 -9.33 -2.51
C PHE A 435 15.53 -8.51 -2.66
N TRP A 436 16.09 -7.97 -1.57
CA TRP A 436 17.33 -7.16 -1.60
C TRP A 436 18.59 -7.90 -1.13
N ASP A 437 18.45 -8.91 -0.27
CA ASP A 437 19.54 -9.59 0.45
C ASP A 437 19.86 -10.99 -0.11
N SER A 438 19.24 -11.41 -1.23
CA SER A 438 19.36 -12.78 -1.77
C SER A 438 20.33 -12.86 -2.96
N ASP A 439 21.42 -13.62 -2.80
CA ASP A 439 22.41 -13.86 -3.86
C ASP A 439 21.79 -14.40 -5.18
N ASP A 440 20.77 -15.26 -5.06
CA ASP A 440 20.09 -15.92 -6.18
C ASP A 440 18.99 -15.07 -6.84
N LYS A 441 18.64 -13.89 -6.28
CA LYS A 441 17.54 -13.04 -6.77
C LYS A 441 17.98 -11.58 -6.85
N ASP A 442 18.35 -11.14 -8.04
CA ASP A 442 18.89 -9.80 -8.26
C ASP A 442 17.83 -8.84 -8.83
N PRO A 443 17.43 -7.76 -8.11
CA PRO A 443 16.55 -6.73 -8.66
C PRO A 443 17.13 -6.01 -9.89
N ALA A 444 18.44 -6.10 -10.19
CA ALA A 444 19.01 -5.57 -11.43
C ALA A 444 18.35 -6.19 -12.66
N THR A 445 17.85 -7.42 -12.55
CA THR A 445 17.07 -8.10 -13.59
C THR A 445 15.75 -7.36 -13.88
N MET A 446 15.11 -6.84 -12.83
CA MET A 446 13.87 -6.08 -12.92
C MET A 446 14.13 -4.64 -13.38
N ALA A 447 15.16 -3.98 -12.85
CA ALA A 447 15.60 -2.65 -13.32
C ALA A 447 15.93 -2.68 -14.82
N SER A 448 16.70 -3.68 -15.27
CA SER A 448 17.01 -3.92 -16.70
C SER A 448 15.74 -4.13 -17.53
N ALA A 449 14.76 -4.87 -17.00
CA ALA A 449 13.50 -5.11 -17.68
C ALA A 449 12.62 -3.84 -17.81
N LEU A 450 12.79 -2.86 -16.90
CA LEU A 450 12.11 -1.56 -16.91
C LEU A 450 12.94 -0.43 -17.54
N ASN A 451 14.17 -0.71 -18.00
CA ASN A 451 15.16 0.24 -18.54
C ASN A 451 15.73 1.23 -17.50
N LEU A 452 15.60 0.94 -16.21
CA LEU A 452 16.08 1.75 -15.06
C LEU A 452 17.60 1.58 -14.86
N ALA A 453 18.38 2.00 -15.85
CA ALA A 453 19.83 1.77 -15.90
C ALA A 453 20.62 2.53 -14.81
N ASP A 454 20.04 3.58 -14.24
CA ASP A 454 20.57 4.36 -13.12
C ASP A 454 20.35 3.69 -11.75
N ARG A 455 19.53 2.64 -11.69
CA ARG A 455 19.34 1.78 -10.50
C ARG A 455 20.23 0.52 -10.52
N ILE A 456 21.20 0.45 -11.44
CA ILE A 456 22.15 -0.67 -11.57
C ILE A 456 23.57 -0.17 -11.29
N GLY A 457 24.26 -0.82 -10.35
CA GLY A 457 25.62 -0.51 -9.94
C GLY A 457 26.70 -0.90 -10.95
N ALA A 458 27.92 -0.41 -10.72
CA ALA A 458 29.08 -0.72 -11.54
C ALA A 458 29.49 -2.22 -11.48
N ASP A 459 29.07 -2.92 -10.43
CA ASP A 459 29.15 -4.36 -10.20
C ASP A 459 28.03 -5.17 -10.87
N GLN A 460 27.05 -4.49 -11.48
CA GLN A 460 25.81 -5.04 -12.07
C GLN A 460 24.76 -5.52 -11.06
N LYS A 461 24.89 -5.16 -9.77
CA LYS A 461 23.83 -5.33 -8.77
C LYS A 461 22.80 -4.20 -8.82
N ALA A 462 21.64 -4.41 -8.22
CA ALA A 462 20.71 -3.31 -7.96
C ALA A 462 21.22 -2.38 -6.88
N ILE A 463 21.06 -1.07 -7.09
CA ILE A 463 21.27 -0.07 -6.04
C ILE A 463 20.12 -0.17 -5.04
N ARG A 464 20.44 -0.52 -3.78
CA ARG A 464 19.48 -0.61 -2.68
C ARG A 464 18.94 0.78 -2.32
N PRO A 465 17.62 0.96 -2.06
CA PRO A 465 17.10 2.16 -1.41
C PRO A 465 17.70 2.31 0.00
N GLY A 466 17.86 3.57 0.46
CA GLY A 466 18.50 3.90 1.74
C GLY A 466 19.26 5.22 1.73
N ALA A 467 19.62 5.73 0.56
CA ALA A 467 20.07 7.12 0.40
C ALA A 467 18.87 8.08 0.54
N PRO A 468 19.07 9.31 1.08
CA PRO A 468 18.03 10.34 1.10
C PRO A 468 17.49 10.63 -0.30
N ALA A 469 16.19 10.88 -0.41
CA ALA A 469 15.53 11.36 -1.62
C ALA A 469 14.59 12.53 -1.27
N ALA A 470 14.90 13.72 -1.75
CA ALA A 470 14.12 14.93 -1.49
C ALA A 470 12.86 14.99 -2.38
N VAL A 471 11.69 15.25 -1.78
CA VAL A 471 10.42 15.38 -2.50
C VAL A 471 9.69 16.65 -2.06
N ILE A 472 9.52 17.60 -2.98
CA ILE A 472 8.69 18.79 -2.77
C ILE A 472 7.23 18.44 -3.07
N SER A 473 6.33 18.85 -2.17
CA SER A 473 4.89 18.90 -2.38
C SER A 473 4.45 20.37 -2.36
N ALA A 474 4.30 20.99 -3.53
CA ALA A 474 3.88 22.38 -3.65
C ALA A 474 2.99 22.61 -4.90
N PRO A 475 1.99 23.51 -4.84
CA PRO A 475 1.17 23.85 -6.01
C PRO A 475 2.00 24.56 -7.10
N PRO A 476 2.02 24.07 -8.36
CA PRO A 476 2.71 24.75 -9.46
C PRO A 476 2.22 26.18 -9.76
N VAL A 477 0.96 26.51 -9.42
CA VAL A 477 0.36 27.84 -9.57
C VAL A 477 -0.37 28.23 -8.29
N ALA A 478 -0.03 29.37 -7.69
CA ALA A 478 -0.59 29.75 -6.39
C ALA A 478 -0.90 31.25 -6.28
N THR A 479 -1.95 31.62 -5.56
CA THR A 479 -2.26 33.04 -5.27
C THR A 479 -1.59 33.45 -3.96
N GLY A 480 -0.46 34.14 -4.09
CA GLY A 480 0.41 34.54 -2.97
C GLY A 480 0.29 36.00 -2.56
N LEU A 481 -0.47 36.82 -3.30
CA LEU A 481 -0.79 38.21 -2.93
C LEU A 481 -2.30 38.45 -2.95
N ASP A 482 -2.81 39.21 -1.98
CA ASP A 482 -4.20 39.66 -1.96
C ASP A 482 -4.46 40.87 -2.88
N ALA A 483 -5.72 41.31 -2.98
CA ALA A 483 -6.10 42.44 -3.84
C ALA A 483 -5.54 43.81 -3.41
N SER A 484 -4.80 43.89 -2.29
CA SER A 484 -4.04 45.06 -1.84
C SER A 484 -2.52 44.91 -2.04
N GLY A 485 -2.05 43.73 -2.47
CA GLY A 485 -0.64 43.37 -2.56
C GLY A 485 -0.04 42.86 -1.23
N ALA A 486 -0.87 42.46 -0.26
CA ALA A 486 -0.40 41.84 0.99
C ALA A 486 -0.16 40.34 0.81
N SER A 487 0.88 39.82 1.47
CA SER A 487 1.33 38.42 1.31
C SER A 487 0.35 37.41 1.92
N LEU A 488 -0.06 36.43 1.12
CA LEU A 488 -0.89 35.29 1.51
C LEU A 488 -0.02 34.04 1.73
N PRO A 489 -0.38 33.15 2.66
CA PRO A 489 0.39 31.93 2.92
C PRO A 489 0.21 30.90 1.80
N ILE A 490 1.31 30.45 1.20
CA ILE A 490 1.34 29.28 0.31
C ILE A 490 1.92 28.11 1.10
N ALA A 491 1.06 27.17 1.50
CA ALA A 491 1.49 25.95 2.19
C ALA A 491 2.28 25.04 1.23
N ILE A 492 3.39 24.49 1.71
CA ILE A 492 4.29 23.56 1.00
C ILE A 492 4.82 22.52 2.00
N THR A 493 5.26 21.35 1.54
CA THR A 493 5.92 20.38 2.44
C THR A 493 6.96 19.49 1.76
N GLY A 494 7.92 19.03 2.58
CA GLY A 494 8.94 18.04 2.23
C GLY A 494 8.62 16.62 2.71
N SER A 495 7.45 16.40 3.31
CA SER A 495 7.11 15.17 4.05
C SER A 495 7.04 13.89 3.21
N GLY A 496 6.99 13.99 1.88
CA GLY A 496 7.13 12.85 0.96
C GLY A 496 8.58 12.36 0.76
N SER A 497 9.57 12.99 1.38
CA SER A 497 11.00 12.67 1.24
C SER A 497 11.34 11.34 1.91
N ALA A 498 12.08 10.45 1.22
CA ALA A 498 12.48 9.15 1.75
C ALA A 498 13.87 9.19 2.40
N PHE A 499 14.07 8.36 3.43
CA PHE A 499 15.31 8.21 4.20
C PHE A 499 15.88 9.55 4.75
N ALA A 500 15.05 10.59 4.84
CA ALA A 500 15.39 11.90 5.36
C ALA A 500 15.13 11.96 6.86
N ARG A 501 15.96 12.68 7.61
CA ARG A 501 15.71 12.99 9.02
C ARG A 501 14.62 14.06 9.15
N ASP A 502 13.77 13.96 10.17
CA ASP A 502 12.79 15.00 10.52
C ASP A 502 13.41 16.39 10.76
N ASP A 503 14.59 16.44 11.36
CA ASP A 503 15.37 17.68 11.60
C ASP A 503 16.35 18.01 10.46
N GLY A 504 16.40 17.18 9.42
CA GLY A 504 17.38 17.25 8.33
C GLY A 504 16.94 18.10 7.14
N GLN A 505 15.76 18.72 7.18
CA GLN A 505 15.15 19.37 6.02
C GLN A 505 15.44 20.87 5.97
N GLN A 506 15.89 21.35 4.81
CA GLN A 506 16.34 22.72 4.60
C GLN A 506 15.75 23.30 3.32
N TRP A 507 14.91 24.32 3.47
CA TRP A 507 14.30 25.07 2.38
C TRP A 507 15.15 26.27 1.97
N SER A 508 15.16 26.57 0.68
CA SER A 508 15.51 27.89 0.15
C SER A 508 14.64 28.25 -1.05
N VAL A 509 14.58 29.54 -1.39
CA VAL A 509 13.76 30.08 -2.49
C VAL A 509 14.56 31.10 -3.29
N SER A 510 14.35 31.10 -4.60
CA SER A 510 14.98 32.02 -5.55
C SER A 510 13.91 32.73 -6.39
N PRO A 511 13.90 34.08 -6.49
CA PRO A 511 14.75 35.02 -5.75
C PRO A 511 14.40 35.11 -4.25
N ALA A 512 15.43 35.30 -3.43
CA ALA A 512 15.29 35.45 -1.97
C ALA A 512 15.00 36.89 -1.52
N GLU A 513 15.13 37.88 -2.41
CA GLU A 513 14.84 39.29 -2.10
C GLU A 513 13.33 39.62 -2.08
N SER A 514 12.48 38.79 -2.69
CA SER A 514 11.02 38.96 -2.71
C SER A 514 10.24 37.72 -2.25
N ALA A 515 10.90 36.73 -1.65
CA ALA A 515 10.25 35.58 -1.02
C ALA A 515 11.00 35.07 0.22
N VAL A 516 10.25 34.42 1.12
CA VAL A 516 10.77 33.71 2.30
C VAL A 516 9.99 32.41 2.50
N VAL A 517 10.68 31.37 2.99
CA VAL A 517 10.05 30.12 3.43
C VAL A 517 10.14 30.03 4.95
N GLU A 518 8.99 29.99 5.61
CA GLU A 518 8.83 29.86 7.05
C GLU A 518 8.58 28.37 7.39
N SER A 519 9.48 27.72 8.12
CA SER A 519 9.23 26.35 8.61
C SER A 519 8.04 26.34 9.59
N ALA A 520 7.12 25.40 9.39
CA ALA A 520 5.84 25.32 10.08
C ALA A 520 5.68 24.04 10.96
N GLY A 521 6.51 23.02 10.74
CA GLY A 521 6.48 21.78 11.51
C GLY A 521 7.72 20.90 11.34
N PRO A 522 7.77 19.73 12.01
CA PRO A 522 8.71 18.67 11.69
C PRO A 522 8.47 18.13 10.27
N SER A 523 9.36 17.25 9.79
CA SER A 523 9.18 16.49 8.54
C SER A 523 8.99 17.35 7.28
N GLY A 524 9.35 18.65 7.32
CA GLY A 524 9.46 19.51 6.13
C GLY A 524 8.30 20.47 5.87
N ASP A 525 7.25 20.48 6.68
CA ASP A 525 6.13 21.42 6.55
C ASP A 525 6.61 22.89 6.62
N ALA A 526 6.17 23.72 5.67
CA ALA A 526 6.54 25.13 5.60
C ALA A 526 5.48 26.01 4.88
N ILE A 527 5.65 27.32 4.99
CA ILE A 527 4.85 28.35 4.33
C ILE A 527 5.78 29.21 3.47
N LEU A 528 5.58 29.21 2.16
CA LEU A 528 6.12 30.22 1.27
C LEU A 528 5.31 31.52 1.41
N ARG A 529 6.01 32.64 1.58
CA ARG A 529 5.46 34.01 1.47
C ARG A 529 6.23 34.79 0.41
N VAL A 530 5.52 35.59 -0.36
CA VAL A 530 6.08 36.45 -1.43
C VAL A 530 5.71 37.91 -1.25
N THR A 531 6.46 38.82 -1.88
CA THR A 531 6.10 40.23 -2.02
C THR A 531 5.89 40.66 -3.48
N GLU A 532 6.04 39.76 -4.45
CA GLU A 532 5.84 39.99 -5.88
C GLU A 532 5.05 38.82 -6.50
N ALA A 533 4.24 39.10 -7.52
CA ALA A 533 3.64 38.07 -8.37
C ALA A 533 4.60 37.74 -9.52
N ARG A 534 5.11 36.50 -9.55
CA ARG A 534 6.13 35.97 -10.46
C ARG A 534 6.37 34.48 -10.22
N THR A 535 7.12 33.84 -11.12
CA THR A 535 7.72 32.53 -10.86
C THR A 535 8.82 32.62 -9.80
N TYR A 536 8.83 31.64 -8.89
CA TYR A 536 9.87 31.35 -7.91
C TYR A 536 10.34 29.91 -8.04
N GLU A 537 11.64 29.67 -7.85
CA GLU A 537 12.21 28.33 -7.70
C GLU A 537 12.34 28.01 -6.20
N LEU A 538 11.66 26.95 -5.75
CA LEU A 538 11.93 26.35 -4.45
C LEU A 538 13.05 25.31 -4.57
N THR A 539 13.89 25.23 -3.56
CA THR A 539 14.84 24.13 -3.36
C THR A 539 14.64 23.52 -1.98
N LEU A 540 14.45 22.19 -1.93
CA LEU A 540 14.45 21.41 -0.71
C LEU A 540 15.70 20.54 -0.69
N THR A 541 16.53 20.69 0.35
CA THR A 541 17.66 19.80 0.63
C THR A 541 17.36 19.00 1.89
N VAL A 542 17.58 17.68 1.86
CA VAL A 542 17.35 16.81 3.00
C VAL A 542 18.62 16.05 3.40
N GLN A 543 18.86 15.90 4.70
CA GLN A 543 19.96 15.09 5.27
C GLN A 543 19.46 13.68 5.59
N GLY A 544 20.23 12.66 5.20
CA GLY A 544 19.82 11.27 5.34
C GLY A 544 19.94 10.72 6.77
N ILE A 545 19.05 9.78 7.14
CA ILE A 545 19.10 9.05 8.42
C ILE A 545 20.38 8.19 8.54
N HIS A 546 20.86 7.68 7.41
CA HIS A 546 22.12 6.94 7.28
C HIS A 546 23.30 7.85 6.84
N GLY A 547 23.12 9.16 6.88
CA GLY A 547 24.05 10.14 6.32
C GLY A 547 23.80 10.43 4.84
N GLY A 548 24.69 11.23 4.24
CA GLY A 548 24.49 11.80 2.91
C GLY A 548 23.42 12.89 2.88
N SER A 549 23.19 13.46 1.69
CA SER A 549 22.19 14.49 1.46
C SER A 549 21.72 14.48 0.01
N ASP A 550 20.45 14.75 -0.22
CA ASP A 550 19.85 14.91 -1.54
C ASP A 550 19.13 16.26 -1.64
N SER A 551 18.91 16.76 -2.86
CA SER A 551 18.35 18.09 -3.09
C SER A 551 17.54 18.10 -4.39
N THR A 552 16.33 18.66 -4.34
CA THR A 552 15.42 18.78 -5.47
C THR A 552 14.86 20.20 -5.58
N THR A 553 14.40 20.58 -6.78
CA THR A 553 13.81 21.90 -7.03
C THR A 553 12.43 21.79 -7.69
N GLN A 554 11.59 22.81 -7.47
CA GLN A 554 10.29 22.95 -8.12
C GLN A 554 10.00 24.44 -8.39
N GLU A 555 9.54 24.77 -9.59
CA GLU A 555 9.00 26.10 -9.89
C GLU A 555 7.56 26.26 -9.39
N ILE A 556 7.22 27.47 -8.93
CA ILE A 556 5.86 27.90 -8.59
C ILE A 556 5.60 29.26 -9.26
N ASP A 557 4.55 29.33 -10.07
CA ASP A 557 4.01 30.58 -10.61
C ASP A 557 3.08 31.25 -9.58
N VAL A 558 3.57 32.31 -8.93
CA VAL A 558 2.82 33.00 -7.87
C VAL A 558 2.10 34.23 -8.41
N ARG A 559 0.78 34.28 -8.21
CA ARG A 559 -0.14 35.27 -8.77
C ARG A 559 -0.72 36.20 -7.71
N SER A 560 -1.23 37.34 -8.14
CA SER A 560 -2.03 38.27 -7.35
C SER A 560 -3.52 37.94 -7.48
N ALA A 561 -4.29 38.10 -6.41
CA ALA A 561 -5.76 37.98 -6.44
C ALA A 561 -6.45 39.03 -7.34
N THR A 562 -5.70 39.95 -7.95
CA THR A 562 -6.16 40.86 -9.02
C THR A 562 -6.14 40.24 -10.42
N ASP A 563 -5.41 39.15 -10.61
CA ASP A 563 -5.10 38.62 -11.94
C ASP A 563 -6.26 37.73 -12.41
N SER A 564 -6.65 37.86 -13.68
CA SER A 564 -7.91 37.29 -14.21
C SER A 564 -8.00 35.76 -14.18
N ASP A 565 -6.85 35.10 -14.03
CA ASP A 565 -6.63 33.67 -13.99
C ASP A 565 -5.86 33.24 -12.72
N ALA A 566 -5.91 34.05 -11.66
CA ALA A 566 -5.44 33.65 -10.34
C ALA A 566 -6.34 32.54 -9.74
N PRO A 567 -5.79 31.43 -9.20
CA PRO A 567 -6.58 30.47 -8.44
C PRO A 567 -7.10 31.10 -7.14
N LEU A 568 -8.01 30.44 -6.43
CA LEU A 568 -8.32 30.85 -5.06
C LEU A 568 -7.08 30.71 -4.15
N PRO A 569 -6.88 31.62 -3.18
CA PRO A 569 -5.93 31.41 -2.08
C PRO A 569 -6.15 30.06 -1.41
N GLY A 570 -5.06 29.35 -1.06
CA GLY A 570 -5.15 27.98 -0.56
C GLY A 570 -5.99 27.85 0.72
N ASP A 571 -5.89 28.83 1.61
CA ASP A 571 -6.67 28.94 2.85
C ASP A 571 -8.17 29.25 2.62
N ALA A 572 -8.56 29.63 1.41
CA ALA A 572 -9.95 29.86 0.98
C ALA A 572 -10.58 28.65 0.25
N ILE A 573 -9.79 27.70 -0.26
CA ILE A 573 -10.33 26.53 -0.98
C ILE A 573 -11.05 25.58 0.00
N ARG A 574 -12.24 25.13 -0.35
CA ARG A 574 -13.05 24.16 0.41
C ARG A 574 -13.48 23.01 -0.50
N PHE A 575 -13.98 21.92 0.06
CA PHE A 575 -14.66 20.92 -0.76
C PHE A 575 -15.98 21.47 -1.31
N PHE A 576 -16.85 21.98 -0.42
CA PHE A 576 -18.09 22.66 -0.74
C PHE A 576 -17.95 24.18 -0.61
N GLY A 577 -18.15 24.89 -1.72
CA GLY A 577 -18.11 26.34 -1.85
C GLY A 577 -17.81 26.76 -3.29
N THR A 578 -17.97 28.04 -3.60
CA THR A 578 -17.60 28.61 -4.90
C THR A 578 -16.08 28.50 -5.10
N GLY A 579 -15.65 27.94 -6.24
CA GLY A 579 -14.26 27.55 -6.48
C GLY A 579 -13.82 26.31 -5.70
N GLY A 580 -14.72 25.62 -5.01
CA GLY A 580 -14.43 24.44 -4.22
C GLY A 580 -14.21 23.18 -5.06
N ILE A 581 -13.65 22.13 -4.44
CA ILE A 581 -13.28 20.87 -5.12
C ILE A 581 -14.50 20.14 -5.70
N ASN A 582 -15.67 20.22 -5.05
CA ASN A 582 -16.88 19.59 -5.55
C ASN A 582 -17.33 20.17 -6.91
N GLU A 583 -17.21 21.49 -7.13
CA GLU A 583 -17.57 22.11 -8.42
C GLU A 583 -16.68 21.59 -9.56
N LEU A 584 -15.38 21.39 -9.27
CA LEU A 584 -14.41 20.83 -10.21
C LEU A 584 -14.77 19.38 -10.60
N LEU A 585 -15.04 18.54 -9.60
CA LEU A 585 -15.39 17.14 -9.81
C LEU A 585 -16.75 16.97 -10.51
N VAL A 586 -17.73 17.81 -10.17
CA VAL A 586 -19.05 17.80 -10.81
C VAL A 586 -18.95 18.15 -12.29
N ALA A 587 -18.17 19.18 -12.65
CA ALA A 587 -18.00 19.60 -14.04
C ALA A 587 -17.23 18.57 -14.90
N ASN A 588 -16.15 17.99 -14.36
CA ASN A 588 -15.18 17.24 -15.17
C ASN A 588 -15.30 15.71 -15.06
N CYS A 589 -15.79 15.16 -13.94
CA CYS A 589 -15.64 13.73 -13.64
C CYS A 589 -16.95 12.92 -13.59
N THR A 590 -18.11 13.57 -13.49
CA THR A 590 -19.42 12.89 -13.32
C THR A 590 -19.89 12.10 -14.54
N SER A 591 -19.35 12.36 -15.73
CA SER A 591 -19.58 11.56 -16.95
C SER A 591 -19.16 10.09 -16.79
N CYS A 592 -18.21 9.81 -15.91
CA CYS A 592 -17.77 8.46 -15.53
C CYS A 592 -18.13 8.12 -14.09
N HIS A 593 -17.96 9.06 -13.16
CA HIS A 593 -18.15 8.89 -11.72
C HIS A 593 -19.52 9.39 -11.24
N SER A 594 -20.58 8.87 -11.83
CA SER A 594 -21.96 9.07 -11.33
C SER A 594 -22.83 7.85 -11.62
N PRO A 595 -23.98 7.69 -10.94
CA PRO A 595 -24.85 6.52 -11.08
C PRO A 595 -25.45 6.30 -12.48
N GLY A 596 -25.42 7.33 -13.33
CA GLY A 596 -25.81 7.28 -14.74
C GLY A 596 -24.65 7.54 -15.71
N GLY A 597 -23.41 7.43 -15.24
CA GLY A 597 -22.20 7.62 -16.03
C GLY A 597 -21.91 6.43 -16.96
N GLY A 598 -20.80 6.52 -17.68
CA GLY A 598 -20.33 5.46 -18.60
C GLY A 598 -19.87 4.15 -17.93
N PHE A 599 -19.88 4.07 -16.59
CA PHE A 599 -19.43 2.93 -15.79
C PHE A 599 -20.37 2.70 -14.61
N SER A 600 -20.59 1.44 -14.25
CA SER A 600 -21.69 0.98 -13.40
C SER A 600 -21.38 0.89 -11.89
N SER A 601 -20.12 0.68 -11.50
CA SER A 601 -19.75 0.44 -10.09
C SER A 601 -18.37 1.01 -9.72
N LEU A 602 -18.03 2.22 -10.18
CA LEU A 602 -16.73 2.80 -9.84
C LEU A 602 -16.56 2.99 -8.31
N PRO A 603 -15.35 2.83 -7.74
CA PRO A 603 -15.13 2.96 -6.29
C PRO A 603 -15.43 4.34 -5.69
N ILE A 604 -15.79 5.34 -6.49
CA ILE A 604 -16.21 6.67 -6.03
C ILE A 604 -17.12 7.31 -7.08
N HIS A 605 -18.22 7.92 -6.61
CA HIS A 605 -19.04 8.84 -7.39
C HIS A 605 -18.88 10.27 -6.83
N TYR A 606 -18.94 11.26 -7.72
CA TYR A 606 -18.85 12.68 -7.37
C TYR A 606 -20.23 13.37 -7.37
N THR A 607 -21.25 12.61 -6.98
CA THR A 607 -22.65 13.03 -6.87
C THR A 607 -23.21 12.46 -5.57
N ALA A 608 -23.99 13.24 -4.82
CA ALA A 608 -24.62 12.77 -3.60
C ALA A 608 -25.58 11.60 -3.84
N CYS A 609 -25.73 10.77 -2.83
CA CYS A 609 -26.60 9.60 -2.78
C CYS A 609 -27.68 9.76 -1.70
N ASN A 610 -28.75 8.97 -1.77
CA ASN A 610 -29.75 8.93 -0.70
C ASN A 610 -29.27 8.04 0.46
N SER A 611 -29.67 8.41 1.68
CA SER A 611 -29.46 7.67 2.92
C SER A 611 -30.45 8.20 3.95
N ASP A 612 -31.06 7.31 4.72
CA ASP A 612 -31.91 7.68 5.87
C ASP A 612 -31.06 7.84 7.17
N GLU A 613 -29.79 7.44 7.17
CA GLU A 613 -28.89 7.51 8.33
C GLU A 613 -27.95 8.74 8.30
N PHE A 614 -27.59 9.28 7.13
CA PHE A 614 -26.63 10.40 7.01
C PHE A 614 -26.84 11.29 5.77
N ASN A 615 -26.20 12.46 5.74
CA ASN A 615 -26.25 13.36 4.58
C ASN A 615 -25.37 12.86 3.43
N GLY A 616 -25.96 12.46 2.30
CA GLY A 616 -25.22 11.96 1.14
C GLY A 616 -24.22 12.94 0.50
N ASN A 617 -24.26 14.24 0.82
CA ASN A 617 -23.19 15.17 0.43
C ASN A 617 -21.92 14.94 1.26
N GLU A 618 -22.08 14.66 2.56
CA GLU A 618 -20.96 14.34 3.45
C GLU A 618 -20.27 13.03 3.03
N PHE A 619 -21.05 12.05 2.56
CA PHE A 619 -20.52 10.84 1.95
C PHE A 619 -19.54 11.13 0.80
N VAL A 620 -19.88 12.07 -0.09
CA VAL A 620 -19.03 12.43 -1.24
C VAL A 620 -17.72 13.08 -0.76
N TYR A 621 -17.81 14.06 0.14
CA TYR A 621 -16.64 14.72 0.72
C TYR A 621 -15.69 13.72 1.40
N ARG A 622 -16.21 12.90 2.32
CA ARG A 622 -15.41 11.93 3.07
C ARG A 622 -14.87 10.81 2.17
N SER A 623 -15.59 10.42 1.11
CA SER A 623 -15.10 9.47 0.09
C SER A 623 -13.89 10.02 -0.69
N VAL A 624 -13.86 11.34 -0.96
CA VAL A 624 -12.67 11.99 -1.54
C VAL A 624 -11.54 12.07 -0.51
N LEU A 625 -11.83 12.47 0.72
CA LEU A 625 -10.86 12.55 1.82
C LEU A 625 -10.14 11.20 2.08
N ALA A 626 -10.88 10.09 2.01
CA ALA A 626 -10.33 8.72 2.11
C ALA A 626 -9.31 8.35 1.00
N ARG A 627 -9.05 9.24 0.03
CA ARG A 627 -8.06 9.09 -1.05
C ARG A 627 -6.92 10.14 -0.97
N VAL A 628 -6.92 10.97 0.07
CA VAL A 628 -5.84 11.90 0.40
C VAL A 628 -4.85 11.23 1.35
N ASN A 629 -3.55 11.34 1.05
CA ASN A 629 -2.46 10.99 1.95
C ASN A 629 -1.83 12.29 2.45
N PHE A 630 -1.90 12.60 3.76
CA PHE A 630 -1.36 13.85 4.32
C PHE A 630 0.13 13.77 4.70
N ALA A 631 0.68 12.56 4.84
CA ALA A 631 2.10 12.32 5.11
C ALA A 631 2.93 12.44 3.82
N SER A 632 2.41 11.97 2.68
CA SER A 632 2.95 12.23 1.35
C SER A 632 1.83 12.76 0.45
N PRO A 633 1.61 14.10 0.41
CA PRO A 633 0.55 14.71 -0.39
C PRO A 633 0.56 14.27 -1.85
N MET A 634 1.75 14.22 -2.46
CA MET A 634 1.96 13.75 -3.84
C MET A 634 1.58 12.28 -4.04
N ASP A 635 1.57 11.46 -2.97
CA ASP A 635 1.14 10.06 -3.04
C ASP A 635 -0.38 9.84 -3.06
N SER A 636 -1.16 10.87 -2.74
CA SER A 636 -2.63 10.82 -2.70
C SER A 636 -3.24 10.15 -3.92
N LEU A 637 -4.02 9.09 -3.69
CA LEU A 637 -4.83 8.42 -4.72
C LEU A 637 -5.86 9.35 -5.39
N PHE A 638 -6.12 10.53 -4.83
CA PHE A 638 -6.96 11.57 -5.42
C PHE A 638 -6.23 12.49 -6.42
N LEU A 639 -4.93 12.74 -6.25
CA LEU A 639 -4.14 13.55 -7.20
C LEU A 639 -3.77 12.79 -8.48
N ARG A 640 -4.00 11.48 -8.50
CA ARG A 640 -3.61 10.56 -9.56
C ARG A 640 -4.87 9.94 -10.17
N LYS A 641 -4.92 9.79 -11.50
CA LYS A 641 -5.72 8.68 -12.06
C LYS A 641 -5.18 7.40 -11.40
N PRO A 642 -6.00 6.52 -10.76
CA PRO A 642 -5.48 5.48 -9.87
C PRO A 642 -4.76 4.28 -10.54
N SER A 643 -4.20 4.52 -11.74
CA SER A 643 -3.08 3.77 -12.32
C SER A 643 -2.14 4.68 -13.13
N ASN A 644 -1.80 5.87 -12.65
CA ASN A 644 -0.69 6.58 -13.28
C ASN A 644 0.57 5.73 -13.09
N GLY A 645 1.15 5.27 -14.20
CA GLY A 645 2.50 4.69 -14.18
C GLY A 645 3.51 5.75 -13.77
N SER A 646 3.27 7.01 -14.12
CA SER A 646 4.12 8.13 -13.75
C SER A 646 3.96 8.57 -12.29
N THR A 647 5.09 8.98 -11.72
CA THR A 647 5.23 9.51 -10.36
C THR A 647 4.95 11.01 -10.30
N ASP A 648 5.29 11.72 -11.36
CA ASP A 648 5.02 13.15 -11.55
C ASP A 648 3.56 13.35 -12.04
N PRO A 649 2.69 14.02 -11.26
CA PRO A 649 1.33 14.32 -11.69
C PRO A 649 1.26 15.38 -12.81
N VAL A 650 2.36 16.09 -13.09
CA VAL A 650 2.50 17.05 -14.20
C VAL A 650 3.02 16.36 -15.48
N ASN A 651 3.66 15.19 -15.40
CA ASN A 651 3.98 14.28 -16.52
C ASN A 651 2.70 13.57 -17.02
N ARG A 652 1.81 14.37 -17.57
CA ARG A 652 0.50 13.92 -18.09
C ARG A 652 0.64 13.03 -19.34
N VAL A 653 1.81 12.97 -19.97
CA VAL A 653 2.07 12.26 -21.24
C VAL A 653 2.28 10.75 -21.03
N ALA A 654 3.00 10.34 -19.98
CA ALA A 654 3.22 8.92 -19.66
C ALA A 654 1.95 8.21 -19.14
N SER A 655 0.88 8.95 -18.82
CA SER A 655 -0.30 8.46 -18.09
C SER A 655 -1.28 7.55 -18.85
N GLN A 656 -1.02 7.20 -20.12
CA GLN A 656 -1.98 6.50 -20.99
C GLN A 656 -1.85 4.96 -20.96
N ILE A 657 -2.06 4.35 -19.78
CA ILE A 657 -2.26 2.88 -19.70
C ILE A 657 -3.56 2.49 -20.42
N SER A 658 -3.45 1.60 -21.41
CA SER A 658 -4.60 1.15 -22.22
C SER A 658 -5.69 0.47 -21.40
N GLY A 659 -6.77 1.21 -21.09
CA GLY A 659 -8.00 0.70 -20.45
C GLY A 659 -8.41 1.51 -19.22
N TYR A 660 -7.46 1.98 -18.41
CA TYR A 660 -7.77 2.64 -17.14
C TYR A 660 -8.21 4.10 -17.34
N HIS A 661 -9.48 4.37 -17.07
CA HIS A 661 -10.23 5.54 -17.56
C HIS A 661 -10.26 5.63 -19.09
N ALA A 662 -11.30 5.07 -19.72
CA ALA A 662 -11.68 5.49 -21.06
C ALA A 662 -12.14 6.96 -21.02
N GLY A 663 -11.23 7.87 -21.37
CA GLY A 663 -11.46 9.31 -21.37
C GLY A 663 -10.15 10.09 -21.29
N SER A 664 -10.13 11.27 -21.90
CA SER A 664 -8.98 12.19 -21.88
C SER A 664 -8.54 12.53 -20.44
N LEU A 665 -7.43 13.26 -20.33
CA LEU A 665 -7.20 14.11 -19.17
C LEU A 665 -8.38 15.10 -19.09
N VAL A 666 -8.98 15.26 -17.90
CA VAL A 666 -10.07 16.22 -17.66
C VAL A 666 -9.71 17.28 -16.62
N LEU A 667 -8.64 17.04 -15.86
CA LEU A 667 -7.87 18.08 -15.17
C LEU A 667 -6.66 18.36 -16.06
N THR A 668 -6.77 19.39 -16.91
CA THR A 668 -5.87 19.58 -18.06
C THR A 668 -4.88 20.73 -17.93
N ASP A 669 -5.12 21.66 -17.01
CA ASP A 669 -4.19 22.75 -16.68
C ASP A 669 -3.57 22.55 -15.28
N ASP A 670 -2.61 23.40 -14.93
CA ASP A 670 -1.92 23.39 -13.65
C ASP A 670 -2.70 24.11 -12.54
N ALA A 671 -3.74 24.89 -12.87
CA ALA A 671 -4.57 25.59 -11.89
C ALA A 671 -5.54 24.61 -11.19
N ASP A 672 -6.17 23.69 -11.93
CA ASP A 672 -7.00 22.62 -11.36
C ASP A 672 -6.18 21.67 -10.47
N TYR A 673 -4.98 21.32 -10.90
CA TYR A 673 -4.06 20.50 -10.09
C TYR A 673 -3.64 21.25 -8.81
N SER A 674 -3.21 22.51 -8.95
CA SER A 674 -2.80 23.36 -7.83
C SER A 674 -3.93 23.63 -6.85
N ARG A 675 -5.18 23.73 -7.32
CA ARG A 675 -6.39 23.87 -6.51
C ARG A 675 -6.63 22.64 -5.62
N ILE A 676 -6.44 21.43 -6.14
CA ILE A 676 -6.53 20.21 -5.33
C ILE A 676 -5.35 20.09 -4.36
N LEU A 677 -4.11 20.29 -4.83
CA LEU A 677 -2.92 20.17 -3.96
C LEU A 677 -2.92 21.24 -2.85
N SER A 678 -3.29 22.48 -3.15
CA SER A 678 -3.45 23.54 -2.15
C SER A 678 -4.53 23.19 -1.12
N TRP A 679 -5.65 22.59 -1.54
CA TRP A 679 -6.67 22.10 -0.62
C TRP A 679 -6.13 21.00 0.30
N ILE A 680 -5.39 20.02 -0.22
CA ILE A 680 -4.74 18.97 0.59
C ILE A 680 -3.74 19.58 1.58
N LEU A 681 -2.86 20.48 1.14
CA LEU A 681 -1.84 21.11 1.98
C LEU A 681 -2.43 22.04 3.05
N ASN A 682 -3.63 22.57 2.82
CA ASN A 682 -4.41 23.31 3.83
C ASN A 682 -5.36 22.39 4.65
N GLY A 683 -5.12 21.08 4.67
CA GLY A 683 -5.85 20.13 5.53
C GLY A 683 -7.19 19.63 4.99
N ALA A 684 -7.42 19.76 3.68
CA ALA A 684 -8.60 19.30 2.94
C ALA A 684 -9.98 19.77 3.49
N PRO A 685 -10.17 21.03 3.92
CA PRO A 685 -11.37 21.46 4.65
C PRO A 685 -12.68 21.29 3.86
N ALA A 686 -13.71 20.79 4.54
CA ALA A 686 -15.03 20.49 3.96
C ALA A 686 -15.78 21.71 3.41
N GLY A 687 -15.78 22.83 4.15
CA GLY A 687 -16.69 23.95 3.88
C GLY A 687 -18.10 23.70 4.41
N SER A 688 -19.11 24.36 3.83
CA SER A 688 -20.51 24.18 4.25
C SER A 688 -21.16 23.03 3.49
N ILE A 689 -21.39 21.90 4.16
CA ILE A 689 -22.02 20.71 3.57
C ILE A 689 -23.45 21.06 3.11
N PRO A 690 -23.83 20.85 1.84
CA PRO A 690 -25.18 21.10 1.36
C PRO A 690 -26.22 20.25 2.12
N PRO A 691 -27.43 20.77 2.40
CA PRO A 691 -28.44 20.01 3.11
C PRO A 691 -28.96 18.83 2.26
N ALA A 692 -29.33 17.74 2.93
CA ALA A 692 -29.84 16.53 2.27
C ALA A 692 -31.09 16.78 1.39
N SER A 693 -31.85 17.85 1.66
CA SER A 693 -32.96 18.31 0.81
C SER A 693 -32.58 18.71 -0.63
N ASN A 694 -31.27 18.84 -0.91
CA ASN A 694 -30.76 19.18 -2.24
C ASN A 694 -30.32 17.94 -3.04
N ILE A 695 -30.42 16.74 -2.45
CA ILE A 695 -30.12 15.46 -3.10
C ILE A 695 -31.33 15.07 -3.97
N ASP A 696 -31.08 14.53 -5.16
CA ASP A 696 -32.13 14.04 -6.05
C ASP A 696 -32.80 12.79 -5.42
N PRO A 697 -34.13 12.74 -5.24
CA PRO A 697 -34.84 11.54 -4.80
C PRO A 697 -34.65 10.31 -5.70
N ALA A 698 -34.11 10.46 -6.92
CA ALA A 698 -33.72 9.38 -7.82
C ALA A 698 -32.24 8.93 -7.68
N ALA A 699 -31.43 9.57 -6.83
CA ALA A 699 -30.07 9.14 -6.55
C ALA A 699 -30.05 7.77 -5.83
N PRO A 700 -29.02 6.91 -6.03
CA PRO A 700 -28.95 5.59 -5.42
C PRO A 700 -28.74 5.66 -3.90
N SER A 701 -28.95 4.55 -3.21
CA SER A 701 -28.59 4.41 -1.80
C SER A 701 -27.07 4.39 -1.60
N CYS A 702 -26.61 4.93 -0.48
CA CYS A 702 -25.26 4.69 0.09
C CYS A 702 -25.29 3.83 1.38
N THR A 703 -26.46 3.36 1.79
CA THR A 703 -26.71 2.37 2.85
C THR A 703 -27.30 1.09 2.26
#